data_AF-A0AA95L6N7-F1
#
_entry.id   AF-A0AA95L6N7-F1
#
_cell.length_a   1.000
_cell.length_b   1.000
_cell.length_c   1.000
_cell.angle_alpha   90.00
_cell.angle_beta   90.00
_cell.angle_gamma   90.00
#
_symmetry.space_group_name_H-M   'P 1'
#
loop_
_entity.id
_entity.type
_entity.pdbx_description
1 polymer ?
#
loop_
_entity_poly.entity_id
_entity_poly.type
_entity_poly.pdbx_seq_one_letter_code
_entity_poly.pdbx_strand_id
1 'polypeptide(L)'
;MSNGISNKLEQINRTRKWLNQGYNPQFERKSVEEIGNTGWYKQIDAPVTFDHLTSTFYSELESNQHAYFSFREQNTKFSLSPAEKPLNLQPNQEYQVFFKGLKDENIAISMIAIFYKDGNRIEDQTIALNKGTSIHVSNDFDNIRLAIKVMGTGNFTIDTIQIGDISVWETTKKGNSKFLRLSGSNWYAPNTKEITFESLHSSFYINLEKGSHLYIPYREANINFNNAPQNPIEVKKGDKLSVLFEGEKDLQLDVKLFLIFYNNENEKIEIQQIDLNSKKLVLPNPDAVNMRIALRVQGTGNFQLNAIGVSGVGYWLSNRITTSETSYPKYDYVFNVDKENLFGLYKDNKILVHNEFHCFESLLTAKQYRYLPCIEHVDINEAPKKSLLIPKPKHYYEIFPYANLFEDVNLELFILCYKNDRRIDIKQVPFNQQSIISFSDDTTDIKAIIRVNGTGVFQNIRINIDEKEIETTNELKIELNKESWFPSNKLITIKTENTGLVVESTAAGDKRAYAAYKEKNNSYATPPVSHLLPINKDAVYEFNLRVLVPEGVQFIPMVVEYAGEKKLEVYQLRLNTANTLRFHPDTTDIRIAFRIGGAGTVTIEEFDLKEMLVYPDTDRTEFIDNREPYELKLVNPKPLKKLKMAVIFDEFTTASYAKECELITFTPDNWLEILTSNKPDLLMVESAWVGNNGSWNKLVGYYGEDNMKSLFSLIKWCNENNVPTVFWNKEDPVHFNRFIKTAIKFDYIFTTDERMVPSYKEQAGHEQVYALPFAAQPAIHNPIKIVEERENKACFAGSYYRHHEERARDMDRVLDYAAKYGLDIYDRNFEKNLKGLMPNHRFPERLEENIKGSLKYYEIDKAYKGYKVMINVNTVKDSPTMFSRRVFEGLASGTPVVSTYAKGIEEIFGDLVYISENEEEIDKAFKELLTNDEVYRQKSMIGIRDVLSKHTYTERLKYICEIAGIPVYYELPKVTVLALIHSKDEFYRVLQQFENQKYEHKELYLLVDTFDGYLELFQKYNTKSVKTFIRSYMHKYQNILEWIDSPYITYFNKNDFYGSNYLLDLMLATTFTDSDFIGKSAHYKYENKAVIEQNANAEYEFVTSLQPASTVVKTEVFSKESLLDVLSKLENGTEYTSYLKFGRQLYSNDKFNYLANAFDGNQGEQLNNKILKQIEI
;
A
#
# COMPACT_ATOMS: atom_id res chain seq x y z
N MET A 1 13.76 41.94 31.95
CA MET A 1 13.99 42.46 30.58
C MET A 1 15.36 42.06 30.04
N SER A 2 15.66 40.77 29.88
CA SER A 2 16.95 40.35 29.27
C SER A 2 16.88 39.15 28.30
N ASN A 3 15.78 38.39 28.24
CA ASN A 3 15.69 37.23 27.32
C ASN A 3 15.08 37.53 25.94
N GLY A 4 14.39 38.66 25.77
CA GLY A 4 13.80 39.04 24.47
C GLY A 4 14.81 39.60 23.47
N ILE A 5 15.88 40.25 23.95
CA ILE A 5 16.88 40.89 23.10
C ILE A 5 17.89 39.85 22.59
N SER A 6 18.28 38.87 23.40
CA SER A 6 19.21 37.79 23.00
C SER A 6 18.60 36.88 21.92
N ASN A 7 17.33 36.47 22.08
CA ASN A 7 16.64 35.66 21.07
C ASN A 7 16.41 36.44 19.77
N LYS A 8 16.13 37.75 19.85
CA LYS A 8 15.98 38.59 18.66
C LYS A 8 17.32 38.86 17.98
N LEU A 9 18.42 38.96 18.73
CA LEU A 9 19.78 39.04 18.18
C LEU A 9 20.26 37.72 17.56
N GLU A 10 19.92 36.56 18.14
CA GLU A 10 20.19 35.26 17.52
C GLU A 10 19.35 35.03 16.27
N GLN A 11 18.08 35.46 16.29
CA GLN A 11 17.20 35.38 15.13
C GLN A 11 17.66 36.35 14.02
N ILE A 12 18.03 37.59 14.35
CA ILE A 12 18.61 38.55 13.41
C ILE A 12 19.97 38.08 12.89
N ASN A 13 20.80 37.44 13.73
CA ASN A 13 22.09 36.89 13.29
C ASN A 13 21.90 35.63 12.43
N ARG A 14 20.91 34.77 12.71
CA ARG A 14 20.53 33.63 11.83
C ARG A 14 19.95 34.13 10.51
N THR A 15 19.08 35.13 10.53
CA THR A 15 18.49 35.74 9.34
C THR A 15 19.53 36.51 8.53
N ARG A 16 20.51 37.20 9.15
CA ARG A 16 21.65 37.80 8.45
C ARG A 16 22.64 36.77 7.92
N LYS A 17 22.84 35.63 8.59
CA LYS A 17 23.69 34.54 8.09
C LYS A 17 23.04 33.80 6.91
N TRP A 18 21.71 33.75 6.86
CA TRP A 18 20.92 33.22 5.75
C TRP A 18 20.80 34.22 4.58
N LEU A 19 20.53 35.50 4.84
CA LEU A 19 20.45 36.55 3.81
C LEU A 19 21.82 36.92 3.21
N ASN A 20 22.92 36.71 3.94
CA ASN A 20 24.28 36.86 3.43
C ASN A 20 24.87 35.57 2.85
N GLN A 21 24.10 34.48 2.74
CA GLN A 21 24.40 33.44 1.75
C GLN A 21 24.05 34.01 0.38
N GLY A 22 24.92 34.90 -0.11
CA GLY A 22 24.96 35.21 -1.52
C GLY A 22 25.05 33.90 -2.30
N TYR A 23 24.22 33.79 -3.35
CA TYR A 23 24.39 32.92 -4.51
C TYR A 23 25.30 31.73 -4.25
N ASN A 24 24.76 30.54 -3.92
CA ASN A 24 25.59 29.35 -3.89
C ASN A 24 26.12 29.12 -5.32
N PRO A 25 27.42 29.32 -5.60
CA PRO A 25 27.95 29.24 -6.97
C PRO A 25 28.12 27.79 -7.44
N GLN A 26 27.53 26.82 -6.73
CA GLN A 26 27.64 25.40 -7.06
C GLN A 26 26.71 24.93 -8.19
N PHE A 27 25.88 25.82 -8.76
CA PHE A 27 24.92 25.44 -9.82
C PHE A 27 25.01 26.29 -11.09
N GLU A 28 26.19 26.78 -11.45
CA GLU A 28 26.54 26.88 -12.87
C GLU A 28 27.37 25.66 -13.22
N ARG A 29 26.72 24.51 -13.44
CA ARG A 29 27.33 23.50 -14.31
C ARG A 29 27.35 24.14 -15.70
N LYS A 30 28.49 24.66 -16.11
CA LYS A 30 28.72 24.94 -17.52
C LYS A 30 28.41 23.66 -18.29
N SER A 31 27.57 23.77 -19.31
CA SER A 31 27.19 22.66 -20.16
C SER A 31 28.43 21.98 -20.76
N VAL A 32 28.45 20.65 -20.69
CA VAL A 32 29.53 19.84 -21.25
C VAL A 32 28.97 18.87 -22.29
N GLU A 33 29.77 18.56 -23.31
CA GLU A 33 29.46 17.54 -24.30
C GLU A 33 30.53 16.44 -24.29
N GLU A 34 30.09 15.20 -24.53
CA GLU A 34 31.01 14.06 -24.68
C GLU A 34 31.69 14.11 -26.04
N ILE A 35 33.00 13.88 -26.04
CA ILE A 35 33.83 13.85 -27.23
C ILE A 35 33.76 12.46 -27.85
N GLY A 36 32.98 12.29 -28.92
CA GLY A 36 33.04 11.09 -29.77
C GLY A 36 32.83 9.76 -29.06
N ASN A 37 31.99 9.71 -28.02
CA ASN A 37 31.72 8.53 -27.19
C ASN A 37 32.96 7.93 -26.49
N THR A 38 33.98 8.76 -26.25
CA THR A 38 35.25 8.32 -25.64
C THR A 38 35.20 8.23 -24.12
N GLY A 39 34.11 8.69 -23.48
CA GLY A 39 34.02 8.90 -22.03
C GLY A 39 34.67 10.19 -21.55
N TRP A 40 35.12 11.07 -22.46
CA TRP A 40 35.71 12.37 -22.14
C TRP A 40 34.75 13.51 -22.47
N TYR A 41 34.66 14.49 -21.58
CA TYR A 41 33.76 15.61 -21.68
C TYR A 41 34.51 16.92 -21.81
N LYS A 42 34.04 17.83 -22.67
CA LYS A 42 34.54 19.22 -22.75
C LYS A 42 33.38 20.20 -22.54
N GLN A 43 33.69 21.44 -22.17
CA GLN A 43 32.66 22.49 -22.15
C GLN A 43 32.14 22.75 -23.58
N ILE A 44 30.83 22.93 -23.72
CA ILE A 44 30.17 23.22 -25.01
C ILE A 44 30.68 24.53 -25.60
N ASP A 45 30.92 25.54 -24.75
CA ASP A 45 31.42 26.86 -25.14
C ASP A 45 32.95 26.90 -25.33
N ALA A 46 33.67 25.80 -25.06
CA ALA A 46 35.10 25.75 -25.33
C ALA A 46 35.35 25.80 -26.84
N PRO A 47 36.22 26.72 -27.34
CA PRO A 47 36.53 26.86 -28.76
C PRO A 47 37.49 25.76 -29.22
N VAL A 48 37.10 24.51 -28.98
CA VAL A 48 37.77 23.30 -29.43
C VAL A 48 36.71 22.39 -30.03
N THR A 49 36.80 22.11 -31.32
CA THR A 49 35.85 21.24 -32.04
C THR A 49 36.51 19.88 -32.33
N PHE A 50 35.69 18.83 -32.46
CA PHE A 50 36.15 17.47 -32.73
C PHE A 50 35.48 16.92 -33.99
N ASP A 51 36.27 16.50 -34.97
CA ASP A 51 35.80 15.83 -36.17
C ASP A 51 35.81 14.30 -35.95
N HIS A 52 34.60 13.73 -35.88
CA HIS A 52 34.38 12.31 -35.65
C HIS A 52 34.89 11.41 -36.78
N LEU A 53 34.96 11.89 -38.03
CA LEU A 53 35.39 11.09 -39.18
C LEU A 53 36.91 10.93 -39.21
N THR A 54 37.63 11.98 -38.86
CA THR A 54 39.10 11.99 -38.89
C THR A 54 39.73 11.77 -37.52
N SER A 55 38.95 11.83 -36.43
CA SER A 55 39.43 11.85 -35.03
C SER A 55 40.40 12.99 -34.73
N THR A 56 40.15 14.16 -35.34
CA THR A 56 41.00 15.36 -35.23
C THR A 56 40.31 16.44 -34.42
N PHE A 57 41.06 17.10 -33.54
CA PHE A 57 40.64 18.28 -32.80
C PHE A 57 41.14 19.55 -33.47
N TYR A 58 40.29 20.58 -33.49
CA TYR A 58 40.62 21.92 -33.95
C TYR A 58 40.44 22.89 -32.78
N SER A 59 41.54 23.49 -32.30
CA SER A 59 41.52 24.46 -31.19
C SER A 59 41.69 25.89 -31.71
N GLU A 60 40.77 26.78 -31.34
CA GLU A 60 40.80 28.22 -31.62
C GLU A 60 41.14 29.05 -30.35
N LEU A 61 41.71 28.42 -29.32
CA LEU A 61 42.11 29.09 -28.08
C LEU A 61 43.24 30.11 -28.31
N GLU A 62 43.09 31.32 -27.76
CA GLU A 62 44.17 32.34 -27.72
C GLU A 62 45.36 31.88 -26.85
N SER A 63 46.53 32.49 -27.02
CA SER A 63 47.80 32.03 -26.40
C SER A 63 47.81 31.95 -24.86
N ASN A 64 46.88 32.61 -24.17
CA ASN A 64 46.72 32.59 -22.72
C ASN A 64 45.45 31.84 -22.24
N GLN A 65 44.68 31.28 -23.16
CA GLN A 65 43.46 30.53 -22.85
C GLN A 65 43.71 29.02 -22.85
N HIS A 66 42.86 28.30 -22.12
CA HIS A 66 42.93 26.85 -22.04
C HIS A 66 41.54 26.24 -21.97
N ALA A 67 41.40 25.03 -22.49
CA ALA A 67 40.24 24.19 -22.31
C ALA A 67 40.64 22.91 -21.56
N TYR A 68 39.72 22.37 -20.77
CA TYR A 68 39.90 21.07 -20.14
C TYR A 68 38.92 20.06 -20.71
N PHE A 69 39.42 18.87 -21.00
CA PHE A 69 38.61 17.68 -21.17
C PHE A 69 38.68 16.87 -19.90
N SER A 70 37.59 16.29 -19.45
CA SER A 70 37.50 15.55 -18.19
C SER A 70 37.00 14.14 -18.43
N PHE A 71 37.68 13.13 -17.90
CA PHE A 71 37.29 11.73 -18.06
C PHE A 71 36.21 11.35 -17.06
N ARG A 72 35.08 10.82 -17.55
CA ARG A 72 33.94 10.32 -16.75
C ARG A 72 33.47 11.27 -15.64
N GLU A 73 33.63 12.56 -15.85
CA GLU A 73 33.26 13.59 -14.88
C GLU A 73 32.83 14.85 -15.62
N GLN A 74 31.55 15.21 -15.48
CA GLN A 74 30.92 16.33 -16.16
C GLN A 74 31.07 17.65 -15.40
N ASN A 75 31.29 17.63 -14.08
CA ASN A 75 31.52 18.84 -13.31
C ASN A 75 32.90 19.43 -13.63
N THR A 76 32.99 20.57 -14.29
CA THR A 76 34.27 21.19 -14.69
C THR A 76 35.01 21.89 -13.54
N LYS A 77 34.50 21.84 -12.30
CA LYS A 77 35.15 22.42 -11.12
C LYS A 77 36.11 21.42 -10.48
N PHE A 78 37.38 21.45 -10.91
CA PHE A 78 38.44 20.56 -10.42
C PHE A 78 38.79 20.72 -8.93
N SER A 79 38.28 21.72 -8.22
CA SER A 79 38.43 21.83 -6.77
C SER A 79 37.55 20.85 -5.98
N LEU A 80 36.56 20.24 -6.63
CA LEU A 80 35.70 19.21 -6.03
C LEU A 80 36.18 17.83 -6.49
N SER A 81 36.19 16.86 -5.58
CA SER A 81 36.38 15.43 -5.92
C SER A 81 35.36 14.99 -6.97
N PRO A 82 35.72 14.06 -7.87
CA PRO A 82 34.74 13.52 -8.79
C PRO A 82 33.64 12.76 -8.04
N ALA A 83 32.44 12.73 -8.64
CA ALA A 83 31.25 12.13 -8.04
C ALA A 83 31.33 10.59 -7.98
N GLU A 84 32.03 9.98 -8.94
CA GLU A 84 32.36 8.56 -8.95
C GLU A 84 33.88 8.38 -9.00
N LYS A 85 34.38 7.21 -8.59
CA LYS A 85 35.80 6.86 -8.71
C LYS A 85 36.05 6.33 -10.13
N PRO A 86 36.65 7.12 -11.05
CA PRO A 86 36.75 6.73 -12.47
C PRO A 86 37.75 5.60 -12.70
N LEU A 87 38.69 5.39 -11.77
CA LEU A 87 39.75 4.41 -11.81
C LEU A 87 40.11 3.90 -10.40
N ASN A 88 40.20 2.59 -10.20
CA ASN A 88 40.72 2.02 -8.95
C ASN A 88 42.23 1.72 -9.06
N LEU A 89 43.06 2.75 -8.93
CA LEU A 89 44.51 2.56 -8.85
C LEU A 89 44.91 2.17 -7.43
N GLN A 90 45.77 1.16 -7.31
CA GLN A 90 46.27 0.68 -6.02
C GLN A 90 47.28 1.68 -5.39
N PRO A 91 47.19 1.94 -4.07
CA PRO A 91 48.16 2.76 -3.35
C PRO A 91 49.60 2.24 -3.48
N ASN A 92 50.57 3.15 -3.44
CA ASN A 92 52.02 2.86 -3.55
C ASN A 92 52.46 2.15 -4.83
N GLN A 93 51.64 2.16 -5.88
CA GLN A 93 51.99 1.57 -7.17
C GLN A 93 52.34 2.65 -8.20
N GLU A 94 53.30 2.32 -9.07
CA GLU A 94 53.67 3.13 -10.21
C GLU A 94 53.02 2.58 -11.47
N TYR A 95 52.31 3.43 -12.21
CA TYR A 95 51.63 3.06 -13.45
C TYR A 95 52.30 3.75 -14.63
N GLN A 96 52.73 2.98 -15.62
CA GLN A 96 53.21 3.53 -16.89
C GLN A 96 52.07 4.19 -17.66
N VAL A 97 52.29 5.41 -18.15
CA VAL A 97 51.32 6.19 -18.91
C VAL A 97 51.78 6.31 -20.36
N PHE A 98 50.95 5.81 -21.28
CA PHE A 98 51.10 6.01 -22.71
C PHE A 98 50.10 7.07 -23.18
N PHE A 99 50.56 8.31 -23.36
CA PHE A 99 49.78 9.39 -23.94
C PHE A 99 50.35 9.78 -25.30
N LYS A 100 49.73 9.30 -26.39
CA LYS A 100 50.26 9.47 -27.75
C LYS A 100 49.27 10.15 -28.68
N GLY A 101 49.79 10.92 -29.63
CA GLY A 101 49.01 11.61 -30.66
C GLY A 101 49.86 12.52 -31.55
N LEU A 102 49.21 13.29 -32.42
CA LEU A 102 49.87 14.31 -33.25
C LEU A 102 49.41 15.70 -32.81
N LYS A 103 50.26 16.72 -32.95
CA LYS A 103 49.88 18.10 -32.64
C LYS A 103 50.69 19.10 -33.47
N ASP A 104 50.09 20.25 -33.75
CA ASP A 104 50.80 21.39 -34.34
C ASP A 104 51.82 22.01 -33.36
N GLU A 105 52.71 22.87 -33.86
CA GLU A 105 53.76 23.51 -33.04
C GLU A 105 53.17 24.47 -32.00
N ASN A 106 52.11 25.21 -32.36
CA ASN A 106 51.51 26.28 -31.54
C ASN A 106 50.49 25.80 -30.51
N ILE A 107 50.28 24.49 -30.37
CA ILE A 107 49.35 23.90 -29.41
C ILE A 107 50.08 23.03 -28.39
N ALA A 108 49.71 23.16 -27.12
CA ALA A 108 50.25 22.36 -26.02
C ALA A 108 49.14 21.48 -25.42
N ILE A 109 49.40 20.17 -25.34
CA ILE A 109 48.47 19.17 -24.82
C ILE A 109 49.15 18.41 -23.68
N SER A 110 48.48 18.36 -22.53
CA SER A 110 48.94 17.60 -21.36
C SER A 110 47.79 16.92 -20.63
N MET A 111 47.98 15.68 -20.22
CA MET A 111 47.09 14.97 -19.30
C MET A 111 47.47 15.33 -17.86
N ILE A 112 46.48 15.48 -16.98
CA ILE A 112 46.64 15.77 -15.56
C ILE A 112 45.89 14.68 -14.78
N ALA A 113 46.60 13.96 -13.92
CA ALA A 113 46.02 13.12 -12.89
C ALA A 113 45.93 13.92 -11.59
N ILE A 114 44.71 14.10 -11.08
CA ILE A 114 44.40 14.93 -9.91
C ILE A 114 43.92 14.01 -8.79
N PHE A 115 44.62 14.01 -7.65
CA PHE A 115 44.30 13.17 -6.50
C PHE A 115 43.53 13.96 -5.44
N TYR A 116 42.61 13.28 -4.77
CA TYR A 116 41.73 13.84 -3.73
C TYR A 116 41.73 12.98 -2.47
N LYS A 117 41.59 13.64 -1.32
CA LYS A 117 41.36 13.04 0.00
C LYS A 117 40.33 13.84 0.77
N ASP A 118 39.37 13.17 1.40
CA ASP A 118 38.27 13.82 2.14
C ASP A 118 37.54 14.91 1.30
N GLY A 119 37.41 14.68 -0.01
CA GLY A 119 36.81 15.62 -0.96
C GLY A 119 37.69 16.78 -1.42
N ASN A 120 38.90 16.94 -0.86
CA ASN A 120 39.83 18.02 -1.18
C ASN A 120 40.94 17.57 -2.14
N ARG A 121 41.30 18.43 -3.09
CA ARG A 121 42.41 18.20 -4.03
C ARG A 121 43.76 18.26 -3.29
N ILE A 122 44.56 17.21 -3.38
CA ILE A 122 45.82 17.08 -2.64
C ILE A 122 47.07 17.10 -3.54
N GLU A 123 47.01 16.55 -4.75
CA GLU A 123 48.18 16.38 -5.62
C GLU A 123 47.78 16.38 -7.10
N ASP A 124 48.65 16.92 -7.97
CA ASP A 124 48.51 16.86 -9.42
C ASP A 124 49.78 16.29 -10.07
N GLN A 125 49.62 15.35 -11.00
CA GLN A 125 50.71 14.84 -11.83
C GLN A 125 50.39 15.09 -13.30
N THR A 126 51.26 15.81 -14.01
CA THR A 126 51.03 16.25 -15.40
C THR A 126 51.94 15.51 -16.38
N ILE A 127 51.35 14.94 -17.42
CA ILE A 127 52.01 14.17 -18.49
C ILE A 127 51.80 14.88 -19.83
N ALA A 128 52.88 15.30 -20.48
CA ALA A 128 52.79 15.93 -21.81
C ALA A 128 52.57 14.89 -22.91
N LEU A 129 51.83 15.26 -23.96
CA LEU A 129 51.61 14.41 -25.13
C LEU A 129 52.94 13.93 -25.74
N ASN A 130 53.00 12.66 -26.11
CA ASN A 130 54.17 11.96 -26.69
C ASN A 130 55.39 11.83 -25.77
N LYS A 131 55.27 12.11 -24.48
CA LYS A 131 56.30 11.76 -23.48
C LYS A 131 55.88 10.52 -22.72
N GLY A 132 56.70 9.46 -22.77
CA GLY A 132 56.51 8.29 -21.93
C GLY A 132 56.88 8.62 -20.49
N THR A 133 55.91 8.56 -19.57
CA THR A 133 56.12 8.81 -18.14
C THR A 133 55.33 7.80 -17.34
N SER A 134 55.54 7.76 -16.02
CA SER A 134 54.69 7.08 -15.07
C SER A 134 53.90 8.08 -14.23
N ILE A 135 52.81 7.61 -13.61
CA ILE A 135 52.17 8.25 -12.46
C ILE A 135 52.42 7.41 -11.22
N HIS A 136 52.75 8.06 -10.11
CA HIS A 136 52.93 7.42 -8.81
C HIS A 136 51.68 7.64 -7.96
N VAL A 137 51.10 6.57 -7.43
CA VAL A 137 49.91 6.67 -6.59
C VAL A 137 50.33 6.72 -5.13
N SER A 138 50.14 7.88 -4.49
CA SER A 138 50.49 8.07 -3.07
C SER A 138 49.57 7.27 -2.15
N ASN A 139 50.01 7.06 -0.90
CA ASN A 139 49.29 6.25 0.08
C ASN A 139 48.04 6.91 0.67
N ASP A 140 47.86 8.22 0.44
CA ASP A 140 46.94 9.06 1.21
C ASP A 140 45.91 9.75 0.31
N PHE A 141 45.15 8.97 -0.47
CA PHE A 141 44.09 9.47 -1.36
C PHE A 141 42.89 8.52 -1.37
N ASP A 142 41.70 9.08 -1.60
CA ASP A 142 40.45 8.31 -1.72
C ASP A 142 39.95 8.29 -3.18
N ASN A 143 40.29 9.33 -3.97
CA ASN A 143 39.77 9.47 -5.33
C ASN A 143 40.77 10.14 -6.30
N ILE A 144 40.63 9.86 -7.60
CA ILE A 144 41.47 10.38 -8.67
C ILE A 144 40.60 10.90 -9.81
N ARG A 145 40.99 12.00 -10.46
CA ARG A 145 40.36 12.53 -11.66
C ARG A 145 41.38 12.69 -12.77
N LEU A 146 41.02 12.32 -14.00
CA LEU A 146 41.84 12.59 -15.18
C LEU A 146 41.29 13.78 -15.97
N ALA A 147 42.19 14.68 -16.37
CA ALA A 147 41.89 15.81 -17.23
C ALA A 147 42.90 15.92 -18.37
N ILE A 148 42.50 16.44 -19.52
CA ILE A 148 43.40 16.87 -20.59
C ILE A 148 43.31 18.38 -20.67
N LYS A 149 44.44 19.06 -20.55
CA LYS A 149 44.57 20.49 -20.74
C LYS A 149 45.04 20.78 -22.16
N VAL A 150 44.27 21.60 -22.87
CA VAL A 150 44.56 22.10 -24.22
C VAL A 150 44.87 23.58 -24.13
N MET A 151 45.99 24.05 -24.70
CA MET A 151 46.37 25.46 -24.75
C MET A 151 46.89 25.84 -26.14
N GLY A 152 46.45 26.99 -26.66
CA GLY A 152 46.87 27.53 -27.95
C GLY A 152 46.03 27.07 -29.15
N THR A 153 46.33 27.65 -30.31
CA THR A 153 45.59 27.47 -31.56
C THR A 153 46.27 26.43 -32.45
N GLY A 154 45.50 25.52 -33.05
CA GLY A 154 46.00 24.52 -34.00
C GLY A 154 45.28 23.19 -33.92
N ASN A 155 45.76 22.23 -34.70
CA ASN A 155 45.18 20.89 -34.80
C ASN A 155 45.94 19.89 -33.94
N PHE A 156 45.22 18.91 -33.40
CA PHE A 156 45.84 17.76 -32.72
C PHE A 156 44.98 16.50 -32.82
N THR A 157 45.60 15.34 -32.66
CA THR A 157 44.95 14.04 -32.45
C THR A 157 45.40 13.45 -31.13
N ILE A 158 44.55 12.64 -30.53
CA ILE A 158 44.93 11.75 -29.42
C ILE A 158 44.69 10.34 -29.93
N ASP A 159 45.76 9.59 -30.14
CA ASP A 159 45.67 8.23 -30.68
C ASP A 159 45.33 7.24 -29.57
N THR A 160 45.97 7.40 -28.39
CA THR A 160 45.73 6.57 -27.21
C THR A 160 46.09 7.29 -25.90
N ILE A 161 45.33 6.98 -24.84
CA ILE A 161 45.68 7.26 -23.44
C ILE A 161 45.53 5.95 -22.68
N GLN A 162 46.63 5.41 -22.19
CA GLN A 162 46.65 4.17 -21.42
C GLN A 162 47.44 4.37 -20.12
N ILE A 163 46.92 3.87 -18.99
CA ILE A 163 47.52 3.92 -17.65
C ILE A 163 47.64 2.48 -17.16
N GLY A 164 48.86 1.93 -17.14
CA GLY A 164 49.08 0.49 -16.93
C GLY A 164 48.38 -0.33 -18.03
N ASP A 165 47.50 -1.25 -17.65
CA ASP A 165 46.65 -2.01 -18.57
C ASP A 165 45.31 -1.31 -18.86
N ILE A 166 45.07 -0.11 -18.32
CA ILE A 166 43.80 0.60 -18.40
C ILE A 166 43.82 1.57 -19.57
N SER A 167 43.07 1.28 -20.63
CA SER A 167 42.86 2.20 -21.74
C SER A 167 41.72 3.16 -21.43
N VAL A 168 41.99 4.46 -21.41
CA VAL A 168 41.01 5.52 -21.14
C VAL A 168 40.71 6.38 -22.38
N TRP A 169 41.46 6.19 -23.48
CA TRP A 169 41.19 6.79 -24.79
C TRP A 169 41.75 5.89 -25.90
N GLU A 170 40.92 5.51 -26.88
CA GLU A 170 41.35 4.76 -28.08
C GLU A 170 40.60 5.26 -29.32
N THR A 171 41.33 5.58 -30.39
CA THR A 171 40.72 5.89 -31.69
C THR A 171 40.40 4.60 -32.46
N THR A 172 39.35 4.61 -33.27
CA THR A 172 38.86 3.46 -34.08
C THR A 172 39.84 2.96 -35.16
N LYS A 173 41.05 3.51 -35.27
CA LYS A 173 42.10 2.91 -36.10
C LYS A 173 42.50 1.57 -35.49
N LYS A 174 42.28 0.48 -36.23
CA LYS A 174 42.66 -0.92 -35.89
C LYS A 174 44.09 -1.01 -35.31
N GLY A 175 44.22 -0.83 -34.00
CA GLY A 175 45.38 -1.18 -33.21
C GLY A 175 45.22 -2.58 -32.61
N ASN A 176 46.31 -3.16 -32.11
CA ASN A 176 46.40 -4.50 -31.51
C ASN A 176 45.64 -4.67 -30.17
N SER A 177 44.56 -3.91 -29.91
CA SER A 177 43.78 -4.03 -28.66
C SER A 177 42.99 -5.34 -28.62
N LYS A 178 43.01 -6.03 -27.48
CA LYS A 178 42.33 -7.33 -27.27
C LYS A 178 40.80 -7.19 -27.15
N PHE A 179 40.31 -6.01 -26.79
CA PHE A 179 38.89 -5.72 -26.57
C PHE A 179 38.50 -4.39 -27.22
N LEU A 180 37.25 -4.27 -27.64
CA LEU A 180 36.65 -3.03 -28.14
C LEU A 180 35.49 -2.65 -27.23
N ARG A 181 35.44 -1.37 -26.80
CA ARG A 181 34.27 -0.83 -26.12
C ARG A 181 33.10 -0.74 -27.10
N LEU A 182 31.94 -1.24 -26.70
CA LEU A 182 30.72 -1.17 -27.50
C LEU A 182 30.20 0.27 -27.53
N SER A 183 29.88 0.77 -28.71
CA SER A 183 29.48 2.17 -28.93
C SER A 183 28.26 2.54 -28.07
N GLY A 184 28.36 3.68 -27.36
CA GLY A 184 27.31 4.19 -26.48
C GLY A 184 27.09 3.42 -25.17
N SER A 185 28.00 2.51 -24.79
CA SER A 185 27.85 1.71 -23.57
C SER A 185 29.15 1.56 -22.78
N ASN A 186 29.07 0.94 -21.60
CA ASN A 186 30.23 0.57 -20.78
C ASN A 186 30.62 -0.91 -20.90
N TRP A 187 30.15 -1.60 -21.95
CA TRP A 187 30.47 -2.99 -22.21
C TRP A 187 31.65 -3.12 -23.19
N TYR A 188 32.41 -4.19 -23.03
CA TYR A 188 33.56 -4.49 -23.90
C TYR A 188 33.34 -5.84 -24.57
N ALA A 189 33.59 -5.93 -25.87
CA ALA A 189 33.59 -7.18 -26.62
C ALA A 189 35.03 -7.56 -27.02
N PRO A 190 35.36 -8.86 -27.07
CA PRO A 190 36.62 -9.32 -27.66
C PRO A 190 36.78 -8.80 -29.10
N ASN A 191 37.98 -8.34 -29.45
CA ASN A 191 38.29 -7.89 -30.82
C ASN A 191 38.58 -9.09 -31.73
N THR A 192 37.59 -9.96 -31.93
CA THR A 192 37.69 -11.17 -32.77
C THR A 192 36.60 -11.19 -33.84
N LYS A 193 36.73 -12.09 -34.83
CA LYS A 193 35.70 -12.29 -35.86
C LYS A 193 34.49 -13.09 -35.36
N GLU A 194 34.55 -13.64 -34.15
CA GLU A 194 33.53 -14.53 -33.57
C GLU A 194 32.37 -13.75 -32.94
N ILE A 195 32.53 -12.44 -32.76
CA ILE A 195 31.52 -11.53 -32.23
C ILE A 195 31.44 -10.29 -33.12
N THR A 196 30.22 -9.87 -33.44
CA THR A 196 29.95 -8.58 -34.08
C THR A 196 28.80 -7.90 -33.36
N PHE A 197 28.98 -6.64 -33.01
CA PHE A 197 27.94 -5.81 -32.39
C PHE A 197 27.42 -4.79 -33.40
N GLU A 198 26.11 -4.77 -33.58
CA GLU A 198 25.40 -3.81 -34.41
C GLU A 198 24.70 -2.81 -33.47
N SER A 199 25.09 -1.54 -33.58
CA SER A 199 24.74 -0.52 -32.58
C SER A 199 23.33 0.05 -32.70
N LEU A 200 22.69 -0.01 -33.88
CA LEU A 200 21.37 0.58 -34.13
C LEU A 200 20.26 -0.24 -33.47
N HIS A 201 20.37 -1.56 -33.54
CA HIS A 201 19.43 -2.52 -32.96
C HIS A 201 19.96 -3.16 -31.68
N SER A 202 21.14 -2.74 -31.19
CA SER A 202 21.75 -3.29 -29.98
C SER A 202 21.88 -4.82 -30.05
N SER A 203 22.22 -5.34 -31.24
CA SER A 203 22.20 -6.77 -31.55
C SER A 203 23.61 -7.35 -31.67
N PHE A 204 23.76 -8.61 -31.26
CA PHE A 204 25.01 -9.34 -31.30
C PHE A 204 24.88 -10.53 -32.23
N TYR A 205 25.82 -10.66 -33.15
CA TYR A 205 26.04 -11.90 -33.90
C TYR A 205 27.23 -12.65 -33.32
N ILE A 206 27.03 -13.93 -32.99
CA ILE A 206 28.02 -14.81 -32.39
C ILE A 206 28.24 -16.03 -33.27
N ASN A 207 29.50 -16.37 -33.50
CA ASN A 207 29.91 -17.55 -34.26
C ASN A 207 31.08 -18.23 -33.56
N LEU A 208 30.77 -19.05 -32.55
CA LEU A 208 31.75 -19.81 -31.76
C LEU A 208 31.71 -21.30 -32.10
N GLU A 209 32.89 -21.93 -32.08
CA GLU A 209 33.01 -23.39 -32.16
C GLU A 209 32.33 -24.08 -30.96
N LYS A 210 31.89 -25.32 -31.17
CA LYS A 210 31.17 -26.10 -30.16
C LYS A 210 32.05 -26.30 -28.91
N GLY A 211 31.56 -25.82 -27.77
CA GLY A 211 32.25 -25.91 -26.46
C GLY A 211 33.05 -24.67 -26.10
N SER A 212 33.28 -23.76 -27.05
CA SER A 212 33.89 -22.46 -26.80
C SER A 212 32.89 -21.46 -26.23
N HIS A 213 33.38 -20.51 -25.43
CA HIS A 213 32.60 -19.40 -24.90
C HIS A 213 33.44 -18.13 -24.90
N LEU A 214 32.78 -16.98 -24.89
CA LEU A 214 33.42 -15.69 -24.69
C LEU A 214 32.75 -14.92 -23.55
N TYR A 215 33.45 -13.89 -23.06
CA TYR A 215 32.91 -12.96 -22.09
C TYR A 215 32.84 -11.55 -22.68
N ILE A 216 31.74 -10.87 -22.37
CA ILE A 216 31.53 -9.44 -22.64
C ILE A 216 31.50 -8.77 -21.26
N PRO A 217 32.63 -8.26 -20.73
CA PRO A 217 32.67 -7.65 -19.40
C PRO A 217 32.12 -6.21 -19.40
N TYR A 218 31.59 -5.79 -18.25
CA TYR A 218 31.12 -4.44 -17.98
C TYR A 218 32.18 -3.60 -17.25
N ARG A 219 32.31 -2.32 -17.61
CA ARG A 219 33.20 -1.29 -17.02
C ARG A 219 34.73 -1.53 -17.13
N GLU A 220 35.18 -2.72 -17.49
CA GLU A 220 36.60 -3.05 -17.67
C GLU A 220 36.85 -4.07 -18.79
N ALA A 221 37.94 -3.91 -19.52
CA ALA A 221 38.36 -4.77 -20.63
C ALA A 221 39.19 -6.00 -20.14
N ASN A 222 38.76 -6.64 -19.05
CA ASN A 222 39.45 -7.76 -18.44
C ASN A 222 38.47 -8.92 -18.18
N ILE A 223 38.87 -10.13 -18.57
CA ILE A 223 38.09 -11.36 -18.38
C ILE A 223 38.77 -12.36 -17.43
N ASN A 224 39.96 -12.03 -16.90
CA ASN A 224 40.57 -12.80 -15.84
C ASN A 224 39.99 -12.36 -14.48
N PHE A 225 38.86 -12.95 -14.14
CA PHE A 225 38.13 -12.65 -12.92
C PHE A 225 38.86 -13.05 -11.62
N ASN A 226 40.01 -13.72 -11.68
CA ASN A 226 40.84 -13.96 -10.48
C ASN A 226 41.71 -12.76 -10.10
N ASN A 227 41.94 -11.83 -11.03
CA ASN A 227 42.67 -10.60 -10.74
C ASN A 227 41.77 -9.62 -9.98
N ALA A 228 42.39 -8.73 -9.19
CA ALA A 228 41.67 -7.65 -8.51
C ALA A 228 40.79 -6.82 -9.47
N PRO A 229 39.60 -6.36 -9.03
CA PRO A 229 38.74 -5.48 -9.80
C PRO A 229 39.35 -4.11 -10.04
N GLN A 230 39.40 -3.71 -11.32
CA GLN A 230 39.91 -2.40 -11.72
C GLN A 230 38.83 -1.34 -11.59
N ASN A 231 37.58 -1.68 -11.91
CA ASN A 231 36.42 -0.80 -11.76
C ASN A 231 35.22 -1.58 -11.18
N PRO A 232 35.29 -2.04 -9.91
CA PRO A 232 34.19 -2.81 -9.33
C PRO A 232 32.93 -1.96 -9.15
N ILE A 233 31.81 -2.66 -9.03
CA ILE A 233 30.56 -2.13 -8.49
C ILE A 233 30.58 -2.46 -6.99
N GLU A 234 30.45 -1.46 -6.13
CA GLU A 234 30.39 -1.68 -4.68
C GLU A 234 29.12 -2.45 -4.29
N VAL A 235 29.26 -3.35 -3.34
CA VAL A 235 28.17 -4.12 -2.73
C VAL A 235 28.15 -3.82 -1.25
N LYS A 236 27.00 -3.39 -0.71
CA LYS A 236 26.88 -3.14 0.72
C LYS A 236 26.63 -4.44 1.44
N LYS A 237 27.17 -4.53 2.66
CA LYS A 237 26.98 -5.69 3.52
C LYS A 237 25.49 -5.91 3.80
N GLY A 238 24.99 -7.10 3.48
CA GLY A 238 23.59 -7.47 3.65
C GLY A 238 22.67 -7.08 2.50
N ASP A 239 23.21 -6.57 1.38
CA ASP A 239 22.42 -6.28 0.18
C ASP A 239 21.72 -7.53 -0.35
N LYS A 240 20.51 -7.32 -0.86
CA LYS A 240 19.78 -8.30 -1.65
C LYS A 240 19.64 -7.77 -3.05
N LEU A 241 20.17 -8.51 -4.02
CA LEU A 241 20.28 -8.06 -5.39
C LEU A 241 19.15 -8.67 -6.23
N SER A 242 18.11 -7.89 -6.52
CA SER A 242 17.05 -8.31 -7.44
C SER A 242 17.54 -8.13 -8.86
N VAL A 243 17.75 -9.24 -9.58
CA VAL A 243 18.33 -9.24 -10.92
C VAL A 243 17.24 -9.39 -11.97
N LEU A 244 17.21 -8.44 -12.91
CA LEU A 244 16.45 -8.50 -14.16
C LEU A 244 17.42 -8.71 -15.31
N PHE A 245 17.21 -9.77 -16.09
CA PHE A 245 18.00 -10.03 -17.29
C PHE A 245 17.09 -10.44 -18.44
N GLU A 246 16.80 -9.50 -19.34
CA GLU A 246 15.82 -9.66 -20.41
C GLU A 246 16.42 -9.42 -21.79
N GLY A 247 15.98 -10.21 -22.76
CA GLY A 247 16.41 -10.10 -24.15
C GLY A 247 15.88 -11.22 -25.02
N GLU A 248 16.31 -11.22 -26.28
CA GLU A 248 15.95 -12.23 -27.27
C GLU A 248 17.20 -12.99 -27.69
N LYS A 249 17.09 -14.31 -27.90
CA LYS A 249 18.21 -15.11 -28.40
C LYS A 249 17.72 -16.26 -29.27
N ASP A 250 18.55 -16.64 -30.23
CA ASP A 250 18.38 -17.87 -30.97
C ASP A 250 18.47 -19.10 -30.03
N LEU A 251 17.73 -20.17 -30.35
CA LEU A 251 17.67 -21.40 -29.54
C LEU A 251 19.04 -22.06 -29.32
N GLN A 252 19.98 -21.89 -30.26
CA GLN A 252 21.33 -22.49 -30.21
C GLN A 252 22.32 -21.68 -29.38
N LEU A 253 21.96 -20.48 -28.92
CA LEU A 253 22.80 -19.66 -28.06
C LEU A 253 22.48 -19.91 -26.59
N ASP A 254 23.52 -20.01 -25.78
CA ASP A 254 23.46 -19.90 -24.32
C ASP A 254 24.05 -18.56 -23.93
N VAL A 255 23.24 -17.72 -23.28
CA VAL A 255 23.60 -16.36 -22.85
C VAL A 255 23.25 -16.26 -21.36
N LYS A 256 24.26 -15.99 -20.54
CA LYS A 256 24.12 -15.89 -19.10
C LYS A 256 24.73 -14.59 -18.58
N LEU A 257 24.08 -13.99 -17.60
CA LEU A 257 24.63 -12.88 -16.82
C LEU A 257 25.42 -13.44 -15.64
N PHE A 258 26.66 -13.01 -15.50
CA PHE A 258 27.56 -13.38 -14.43
C PHE A 258 27.70 -12.19 -13.48
N LEU A 259 27.37 -12.41 -12.20
CA LEU A 259 27.70 -11.52 -11.11
C LEU A 259 28.85 -12.15 -10.32
N ILE A 260 30.03 -11.52 -10.35
CA ILE A 260 31.25 -12.03 -9.73
C ILE A 260 31.57 -11.19 -8.51
N PHE A 261 31.59 -11.78 -7.32
CA PHE A 261 31.81 -11.07 -6.06
C PHE A 261 33.23 -11.22 -5.53
N TYR A 262 33.70 -10.16 -4.87
CA TYR A 262 35.04 -10.02 -4.32
C TYR A 262 35.00 -9.55 -2.86
N ASN A 263 35.93 -10.04 -2.05
CA ASN A 263 36.12 -9.60 -0.66
C ASN A 263 36.95 -8.30 -0.57
N ASN A 264 37.16 -7.81 0.65
CA ASN A 264 37.98 -6.62 0.94
C ASN A 264 39.45 -6.74 0.49
N GLU A 265 39.95 -7.96 0.32
CA GLU A 265 41.30 -8.26 -0.17
C GLU A 265 41.36 -8.36 -1.70
N ASN A 266 40.25 -8.03 -2.38
CA ASN A 266 40.08 -8.13 -3.84
C ASN A 266 40.18 -9.56 -4.39
N GLU A 267 39.97 -10.56 -3.54
CA GLU A 267 39.91 -11.96 -3.93
C GLU A 267 38.49 -12.33 -4.37
N LYS A 268 38.39 -13.09 -5.47
CA LYS A 268 37.11 -13.58 -5.97
C LYS A 268 36.57 -14.66 -5.02
N ILE A 269 35.40 -14.45 -4.45
CA ILE A 269 34.78 -15.35 -3.48
C ILE A 269 33.55 -16.10 -4.00
N GLU A 270 32.83 -15.53 -4.98
CA GLU A 270 31.57 -16.11 -5.45
C GLU A 270 31.26 -15.70 -6.90
N ILE A 271 30.58 -16.57 -7.65
CA ILE A 271 29.99 -16.25 -8.96
C ILE A 271 28.55 -16.72 -8.98
N GLN A 272 27.63 -15.80 -9.28
CA GLN A 272 26.22 -16.08 -9.51
C GLN A 272 25.92 -16.01 -11.01
N GLN A 273 25.21 -17.02 -11.53
CA GLN A 273 24.84 -17.12 -12.94
C GLN A 273 23.32 -17.00 -13.07
N ILE A 274 22.89 -16.15 -14.00
CA ILE A 274 21.48 -15.88 -14.28
C ILE A 274 21.22 -16.13 -15.76
N ASP A 275 20.21 -16.94 -16.07
CA ASP A 275 19.84 -17.25 -17.46
C ASP A 275 19.07 -16.08 -18.09
N LEU A 276 19.23 -15.86 -19.40
CA LEU A 276 18.44 -14.85 -20.12
C LEU A 276 16.93 -15.12 -19.97
N ASN A 277 16.16 -14.07 -19.72
CA ASN A 277 14.71 -14.10 -19.43
C ASN A 277 14.34 -14.82 -18.13
N SER A 278 15.28 -14.85 -17.18
CA SER A 278 15.02 -15.26 -15.79
C SER A 278 15.17 -14.08 -14.84
N LYS A 279 14.45 -14.16 -13.72
CA LYS A 279 14.63 -13.28 -12.57
C LYS A 279 15.31 -14.07 -11.46
N LYS A 280 16.17 -13.43 -10.68
CA LYS A 280 16.81 -14.06 -9.52
C LYS A 280 17.04 -13.05 -8.42
N LEU A 281 16.79 -13.45 -7.18
CA LEU A 281 17.13 -12.66 -6.01
C LEU A 281 18.43 -13.23 -5.46
N VAL A 282 19.52 -12.50 -5.67
CA VAL A 282 20.86 -12.92 -5.27
C VAL A 282 21.15 -12.39 -3.87
N LEU A 283 21.57 -13.28 -2.97
CA LEU A 283 22.12 -12.95 -1.67
C LEU A 283 23.64 -13.10 -1.78
N PRO A 284 24.41 -12.02 -1.93
CA PRO A 284 25.86 -12.10 -1.99
C PRO A 284 26.43 -12.71 -0.72
N ASN A 285 27.58 -13.37 -0.84
CA ASN A 285 28.38 -13.77 0.31
C ASN A 285 28.54 -12.58 1.30
N PRO A 286 28.39 -12.78 2.62
CA PRO A 286 28.50 -11.70 3.62
C PRO A 286 29.82 -10.91 3.60
N ASP A 287 30.89 -11.48 3.05
CA ASP A 287 32.21 -10.85 2.90
C ASP A 287 32.36 -10.11 1.56
N ALA A 288 31.37 -10.17 0.67
CA ALA A 288 31.36 -9.45 -0.60
C ALA A 288 31.24 -7.93 -0.37
N VAL A 289 32.21 -7.19 -0.90
CA VAL A 289 32.21 -5.72 -0.89
C VAL A 289 32.25 -5.12 -2.29
N ASN A 290 32.62 -5.93 -3.29
CA ASN A 290 32.78 -5.54 -4.67
C ASN A 290 32.20 -6.61 -5.60
N MET A 291 31.71 -6.18 -6.76
CA MET A 291 31.16 -7.05 -7.79
C MET A 291 31.62 -6.62 -9.19
N ARG A 292 31.83 -7.59 -10.08
CA ARG A 292 31.93 -7.40 -11.53
C ARG A 292 30.71 -8.02 -12.21
N ILE A 293 30.34 -7.44 -13.36
CA ILE A 293 29.28 -7.98 -14.22
C ILE A 293 29.90 -8.38 -15.56
N ALA A 294 29.52 -9.54 -16.07
CA ALA A 294 29.89 -9.98 -17.41
C ALA A 294 28.78 -10.79 -18.07
N LEU A 295 28.69 -10.78 -19.40
CA LEU A 295 27.90 -11.77 -20.14
C LEU A 295 28.80 -12.92 -20.53
N ARG A 296 28.37 -14.15 -20.26
CA ARG A 296 28.98 -15.35 -20.82
C ARG A 296 28.12 -15.82 -21.99
N VAL A 297 28.74 -15.94 -23.17
CA VAL A 297 28.04 -16.33 -24.39
C VAL A 297 28.68 -17.59 -24.99
N GLN A 298 27.86 -18.54 -25.39
CA GLN A 298 28.27 -19.81 -26.00
C GLN A 298 27.31 -20.21 -27.12
N GLY A 299 27.85 -20.72 -28.24
CA GLY A 299 27.06 -21.20 -29.39
C GLY A 299 27.15 -20.29 -30.62
N THR A 300 26.19 -20.40 -31.53
CA THR A 300 26.12 -19.63 -32.78
C THR A 300 24.71 -19.09 -32.98
N GLY A 301 24.59 -17.83 -33.38
CA GLY A 301 23.30 -17.17 -33.65
C GLY A 301 23.32 -15.68 -33.30
N ASN A 302 22.12 -15.11 -33.21
CA ASN A 302 21.90 -13.73 -32.79
C ASN A 302 21.28 -13.66 -31.40
N PHE A 303 21.69 -12.65 -30.63
CA PHE A 303 20.96 -12.24 -29.44
C PHE A 303 20.89 -10.71 -29.33
N GLN A 304 19.85 -10.23 -28.68
CA GLN A 304 19.60 -8.83 -28.36
C GLN A 304 19.30 -8.71 -26.87
N LEU A 305 19.77 -7.63 -26.26
CA LEU A 305 19.51 -7.34 -24.86
C LEU A 305 18.50 -6.22 -24.76
N ASN A 306 17.47 -6.44 -23.94
CA ASN A 306 16.43 -5.45 -23.67
C ASN A 306 16.79 -4.68 -22.40
N ALA A 307 17.07 -5.38 -21.30
CA ALA A 307 17.41 -4.78 -20.02
C ALA A 307 18.34 -5.65 -19.19
N ILE A 308 19.27 -5.00 -18.48
CA ILE A 308 20.05 -5.58 -17.39
C ILE A 308 19.86 -4.66 -16.18
N GLY A 309 19.09 -5.13 -15.20
CA GLY A 309 18.81 -4.38 -13.96
C GLY A 309 19.29 -5.14 -12.74
N VAL A 310 19.95 -4.46 -11.79
CA VAL A 310 20.26 -5.01 -10.46
C VAL A 310 19.78 -4.03 -9.41
N SER A 311 18.76 -4.42 -8.63
CA SER A 311 18.14 -3.62 -7.57
C SER A 311 17.81 -2.19 -8.02
N GLY A 312 17.16 -2.06 -9.18
CA GLY A 312 16.76 -0.79 -9.78
C GLY A 312 17.90 0.03 -10.40
N VAL A 313 19.13 -0.49 -10.47
CA VAL A 313 20.22 0.11 -11.25
C VAL A 313 20.29 -0.54 -12.62
N GLY A 314 20.28 0.26 -13.67
CA GLY A 314 20.42 -0.20 -15.05
C GLY A 314 21.88 -0.32 -15.48
N TYR A 315 22.22 -1.44 -16.13
CA TYR A 315 23.55 -1.73 -16.66
C TYR A 315 23.56 -1.92 -18.18
N TRP A 316 22.40 -1.92 -18.81
CA TRP A 316 22.24 -1.95 -20.26
C TRP A 316 21.18 -0.94 -20.67
N LEU A 317 21.57 0.03 -21.50
CA LEU A 317 20.70 1.05 -22.05
C LEU A 317 20.87 1.02 -23.56
N SER A 318 19.78 0.85 -24.31
CA SER A 318 19.84 0.91 -25.77
C SER A 318 20.13 2.36 -26.23
N ASN A 319 20.89 2.54 -27.32
CA ASN A 319 21.46 3.83 -27.78
C ASN A 319 20.41 4.84 -28.28
N ARG A 320 19.49 5.30 -27.41
CA ARG A 320 18.29 6.06 -27.78
C ARG A 320 18.27 7.51 -27.29
N ILE A 321 19.34 8.01 -26.67
CA ILE A 321 19.37 9.36 -26.10
C ILE A 321 20.18 10.29 -27.00
N THR A 322 19.51 11.27 -27.58
CA THR A 322 20.15 12.49 -28.11
C THR A 322 19.77 13.67 -27.23
N THR A 323 20.75 14.36 -26.67
CA THR A 323 20.53 15.57 -25.86
C THR A 323 20.35 16.78 -26.77
N SER A 324 19.27 17.54 -26.55
CA SER A 324 19.15 18.92 -27.03
C SER A 324 19.10 19.84 -25.83
N GLU A 325 19.93 20.89 -25.83
CA GLU A 325 19.82 21.94 -24.82
C GLU A 325 18.70 22.92 -25.19
N THR A 326 17.82 23.14 -24.23
CA THR A 326 16.77 24.15 -24.31
C THR A 326 17.08 25.24 -23.30
N SER A 327 17.17 26.49 -23.75
CA SER A 327 17.22 27.66 -22.87
C SER A 327 15.83 27.90 -22.28
N TYR A 328 15.73 28.11 -20.97
CA TYR A 328 14.46 28.37 -20.28
C TYR A 328 14.33 29.83 -19.87
N PRO A 329 13.09 30.37 -19.85
CA PRO A 329 12.81 31.62 -19.16
C PRO A 329 13.11 31.52 -17.66
N LYS A 330 13.27 32.67 -17.01
CA LYS A 330 13.52 32.76 -15.57
C LYS A 330 12.20 32.57 -14.82
N TYR A 331 12.19 31.67 -13.83
CA TYR A 331 11.03 31.41 -12.95
C TYR A 331 11.30 31.83 -11.51
N ASP A 332 10.24 32.08 -10.73
CA ASP A 332 10.33 32.43 -9.30
C ASP A 332 10.89 31.28 -8.44
N TYR A 333 10.46 30.05 -8.72
CA TYR A 333 10.93 28.83 -8.06
C TYR A 333 11.31 27.76 -9.09
N VAL A 334 12.48 27.14 -8.90
CA VAL A 334 13.00 26.04 -9.74
C VAL A 334 13.49 24.91 -8.85
N PHE A 335 12.87 23.74 -8.97
CA PHE A 335 13.26 22.53 -8.26
C PHE A 335 13.80 21.50 -9.25
N ASN A 336 15.10 21.17 -9.17
CA ASN A 336 15.68 20.09 -9.96
C ASN A 336 15.43 18.74 -9.27
N VAL A 337 14.94 17.77 -10.03
CA VAL A 337 14.67 16.42 -9.54
C VAL A 337 15.65 15.43 -10.17
N ASP A 338 16.40 14.72 -9.35
CA ASP A 338 17.40 13.73 -9.73
C ASP A 338 17.30 12.47 -8.84
N LYS A 339 18.25 11.54 -8.97
CA LYS A 339 18.23 10.26 -8.24
C LYS A 339 18.31 10.41 -6.72
N GLU A 340 18.82 11.53 -6.21
CA GLU A 340 19.01 11.76 -4.76
C GLU A 340 17.72 12.30 -4.11
N ASN A 341 16.81 12.86 -4.89
CA ASN A 341 15.58 13.47 -4.40
C ASN A 341 14.31 12.98 -5.11
N LEU A 342 14.40 11.92 -5.91
CA LEU A 342 13.28 11.14 -6.42
C LEU A 342 13.21 9.83 -5.64
N PHE A 343 12.18 9.68 -4.81
CA PHE A 343 12.07 8.59 -3.85
C PHE A 343 11.20 7.45 -4.37
N GLY A 344 11.43 6.25 -3.83
CA GLY A 344 10.77 5.03 -4.32
C GLY A 344 11.50 4.34 -5.47
N LEU A 345 12.61 4.93 -5.95
CA LEU A 345 13.59 4.27 -6.80
C LEU A 345 14.20 3.05 -6.07
N TYR A 346 14.74 2.09 -6.83
CA TYR A 346 15.40 0.87 -6.31
C TYR A 346 14.50 -0.13 -5.58
N LYS A 347 13.18 0.12 -5.48
CA LYS A 347 12.21 -0.80 -4.87
C LYS A 347 11.97 -2.05 -5.73
N ASP A 348 11.93 -1.87 -7.04
CA ASP A 348 11.73 -2.94 -8.02
C ASP A 348 12.57 -2.65 -9.28
N ASN A 349 12.59 -3.60 -10.22
CA ASN A 349 13.19 -3.42 -11.53
C ASN A 349 12.16 -2.91 -12.56
N LYS A 350 11.18 -2.07 -12.16
CA LYS A 350 10.23 -1.42 -13.08
C LYS A 350 10.66 -0.03 -13.49
N ILE A 351 11.47 0.64 -12.68
CA ILE A 351 12.14 1.90 -13.03
C ILE A 351 13.62 1.73 -12.73
N LEU A 352 14.43 1.73 -13.78
CA LEU A 352 15.88 1.59 -13.69
C LEU A 352 16.55 2.96 -13.67
N VAL A 353 17.51 3.14 -12.76
CA VAL A 353 18.38 4.31 -12.68
C VAL A 353 19.68 4.00 -13.41
N HIS A 354 19.99 4.80 -14.43
CA HIS A 354 21.20 4.68 -15.22
C HIS A 354 22.19 5.77 -14.81
N ASN A 355 22.99 5.48 -13.78
CA ASN A 355 23.89 6.48 -13.15
C ASN A 355 24.81 7.20 -14.15
N GLU A 356 25.40 6.44 -15.08
CA GLU A 356 26.37 6.91 -16.08
C GLU A 356 25.75 7.82 -17.15
N PHE A 357 24.46 7.64 -17.42
CA PHE A 357 23.72 8.40 -18.42
C PHE A 357 22.86 9.51 -17.80
N HIS A 358 22.84 9.60 -16.45
CA HIS A 358 22.01 10.54 -15.69
C HIS A 358 20.53 10.51 -16.10
N CYS A 359 20.00 9.32 -16.38
CA CYS A 359 18.63 9.12 -16.82
C CYS A 359 17.94 7.98 -16.06
N PHE A 360 16.62 7.92 -16.24
CA PHE A 360 15.74 6.88 -15.72
C PHE A 360 15.09 6.15 -16.89
N GLU A 361 14.92 4.83 -16.76
CA GLU A 361 14.24 3.99 -17.75
C GLU A 361 13.03 3.34 -17.09
N SER A 362 11.85 3.61 -17.62
CA SER A 362 10.60 2.95 -17.22
C SER A 362 10.39 1.69 -18.05
N LEU A 363 10.15 0.57 -17.37
CA LEU A 363 9.72 -0.72 -17.92
C LEU A 363 8.23 -1.00 -17.61
N LEU A 364 7.46 0.06 -17.35
CA LEU A 364 6.02 -0.02 -17.09
C LEU A 364 5.27 -0.20 -18.42
N THR A 365 4.33 -1.14 -18.45
CA THR A 365 3.58 -1.49 -19.67
C THR A 365 2.08 -1.21 -19.50
N ALA A 366 1.42 -0.82 -20.59
CA ALA A 366 -0.04 -0.60 -20.64
C ALA A 366 -0.56 0.31 -19.50
N LYS A 367 -1.40 -0.20 -18.59
CA LYS A 367 -1.99 0.56 -17.48
C LYS A 367 -1.13 0.60 -16.21
N GLN A 368 0.11 0.11 -16.26
CA GLN A 368 1.02 0.16 -15.11
C GLN A 368 1.52 1.59 -14.88
N TYR A 369 1.60 1.99 -13.61
CA TYR A 369 2.15 3.27 -13.19
C TYR A 369 2.92 3.13 -11.87
N ARG A 370 3.69 4.17 -11.53
CA ARG A 370 4.34 4.35 -10.22
C ARG A 370 4.21 5.79 -9.76
N TYR A 371 3.88 5.97 -8.48
CA TYR A 371 4.00 7.25 -7.81
C TYR A 371 5.35 7.35 -7.11
N LEU A 372 6.13 8.36 -7.47
CA LEU A 372 7.45 8.64 -6.92
C LEU A 372 7.38 9.98 -6.17
N PRO A 373 7.39 10.00 -4.83
CA PRO A 373 7.58 11.24 -4.09
C PRO A 373 8.86 11.92 -4.56
N CYS A 374 8.84 13.24 -4.73
CA CYS A 374 10.02 13.99 -5.13
C CYS A 374 10.28 15.13 -4.15
N ILE A 375 11.53 15.57 -4.04
CA ILE A 375 12.04 16.63 -3.15
C ILE A 375 12.04 16.23 -1.66
N GLU A 376 11.02 15.50 -1.20
CA GLU A 376 10.92 15.00 0.18
C GLU A 376 10.63 13.48 0.24
N HIS A 377 11.33 12.77 1.12
CA HIS A 377 11.15 11.33 1.34
C HIS A 377 10.02 11.05 2.36
N VAL A 378 8.77 11.15 1.90
CA VAL A 378 7.57 10.88 2.70
C VAL A 378 6.62 10.00 1.90
N ASP A 379 5.86 9.14 2.57
CA ASP A 379 4.85 8.30 1.92
C ASP A 379 3.82 9.16 1.15
N ILE A 380 3.27 8.64 0.06
CA ILE A 380 2.32 9.37 -0.79
C ILE A 380 1.08 9.83 -0.01
N ASN A 381 0.69 9.11 1.05
CA ASN A 381 -0.50 9.41 1.86
C ASN A 381 -0.20 10.14 3.18
N GLU A 382 1.05 10.36 3.54
CA GLU A 382 1.45 11.13 4.72
C GLU A 382 1.55 12.63 4.39
N ALA A 383 1.35 13.49 5.38
CA ALA A 383 1.56 14.93 5.24
C ALA A 383 3.04 15.26 5.03
N PRO A 384 3.39 16.30 4.24
CA PRO A 384 4.78 16.73 4.10
C PRO A 384 5.34 17.18 5.45
N LYS A 385 6.57 16.79 5.80
CA LYS A 385 7.24 17.34 7.00
C LYS A 385 7.80 18.73 6.68
N LYS A 386 8.12 18.98 5.42
CA LYS A 386 8.48 20.30 4.91
C LYS A 386 7.72 20.55 3.61
N SER A 387 6.85 21.57 3.63
CA SER A 387 6.14 21.94 2.42
C SER A 387 7.09 22.36 1.29
N LEU A 388 6.73 21.98 0.05
CA LEU A 388 7.40 22.42 -1.17
C LEU A 388 7.37 23.95 -1.31
N LEU A 389 6.21 24.52 -1.02
CA LEU A 389 5.85 25.94 -1.11
C LEU A 389 4.62 26.15 -0.24
N ILE A 390 4.56 27.27 0.49
CA ILE A 390 3.34 27.68 1.20
C ILE A 390 2.56 28.59 0.24
N PRO A 391 1.37 28.17 -0.24
CA PRO A 391 0.56 29.01 -1.12
C PRO A 391 0.16 30.32 -0.45
N LYS A 392 0.20 31.41 -1.20
CA LYS A 392 -0.25 32.73 -0.75
C LYS A 392 -1.74 32.91 -1.04
N PRO A 393 -2.51 33.50 -0.11
CA PRO A 393 -3.88 33.90 -0.38
C PRO A 393 -3.94 34.85 -1.59
N LYS A 394 -5.00 34.76 -2.39
CA LYS A 394 -5.21 35.61 -3.58
C LYS A 394 -4.07 35.52 -4.61
N HIS A 395 -3.46 34.37 -4.78
CA HIS A 395 -2.46 34.12 -5.82
C HIS A 395 -2.86 32.95 -6.71
N TYR A 396 -2.39 32.97 -7.95
CA TYR A 396 -2.35 31.80 -8.82
C TYR A 396 -0.89 31.46 -9.15
N TYR A 397 -0.70 30.22 -9.57
CA TYR A 397 0.61 29.65 -9.82
C TYR A 397 0.67 29.14 -11.24
N GLU A 398 1.64 29.61 -12.01
CA GLU A 398 1.98 29.07 -13.31
C GLU A 398 3.03 27.98 -13.11
N ILE A 399 2.63 26.72 -13.27
CA ILE A 399 3.46 25.55 -12.99
C ILE A 399 3.83 24.90 -14.33
N PHE A 400 5.13 24.79 -14.59
CA PHE A 400 5.70 24.16 -15.78
C PHE A 400 6.69 23.07 -15.36
N PRO A 401 6.24 21.83 -15.11
CA PRO A 401 7.13 20.71 -14.92
C PRO A 401 7.72 20.29 -16.26
N TYR A 402 9.02 20.09 -16.32
CA TYR A 402 9.77 19.80 -17.53
C TYR A 402 10.56 18.50 -17.38
N ALA A 403 10.61 17.70 -18.44
CA ALA A 403 11.53 16.56 -18.56
C ALA A 403 11.77 16.21 -20.03
N ASN A 404 12.97 15.70 -20.34
CA ASN A 404 13.20 15.05 -21.62
C ASN A 404 12.56 13.66 -21.56
N LEU A 405 11.61 13.37 -22.45
CA LEU A 405 10.92 12.08 -22.54
C LEU A 405 11.24 11.43 -23.89
N PHE A 406 11.56 10.14 -23.88
CA PHE A 406 11.85 9.34 -25.06
C PHE A 406 10.97 8.10 -25.09
N GLU A 407 10.45 7.74 -26.27
CA GLU A 407 9.47 6.65 -26.48
C GLU A 407 8.10 6.97 -25.85
N ASP A 408 7.43 5.98 -25.27
CA ASP A 408 6.05 6.07 -24.80
C ASP A 408 5.95 6.43 -23.30
N VAL A 409 7.07 6.78 -22.64
CA VAL A 409 7.06 7.17 -21.24
C VAL A 409 6.41 8.54 -21.07
N ASN A 410 5.53 8.63 -20.08
CA ASN A 410 4.83 9.85 -19.71
C ASN A 410 5.02 10.13 -18.22
N LEU A 411 5.16 11.42 -17.92
CA LEU A 411 5.31 11.93 -16.56
C LEU A 411 4.22 12.96 -16.27
N GLU A 412 3.72 12.92 -15.05
CA GLU A 412 2.79 13.92 -14.54
C GLU A 412 3.12 14.28 -13.11
N LEU A 413 2.96 15.55 -12.78
CA LEU A 413 3.17 16.09 -11.45
C LEU A 413 1.83 16.15 -10.71
N PHE A 414 1.75 15.44 -9.60
CA PHE A 414 0.66 15.54 -8.62
C PHE A 414 1.10 16.46 -7.48
N ILE A 415 0.31 17.48 -7.19
CA ILE A 415 0.49 18.41 -6.07
C ILE A 415 -0.60 18.11 -5.04
N LEU A 416 -0.21 17.53 -3.92
CA LEU A 416 -1.11 17.20 -2.82
C LEU A 416 -1.20 18.38 -1.85
N CYS A 417 -2.41 18.85 -1.55
CA CYS A 417 -2.65 20.03 -0.73
C CYS A 417 -3.16 19.61 0.66
N TYR A 418 -2.61 20.19 1.71
CA TYR A 418 -2.90 19.85 3.11
C TYR A 418 -3.33 21.07 3.93
N LYS A 419 -4.12 20.81 4.97
CA LYS A 419 -4.47 21.72 6.06
C LYS A 419 -4.25 20.99 7.38
N ASN A 420 -3.27 21.42 8.19
CA ASN A 420 -2.96 20.80 9.49
C ASN A 420 -2.84 19.26 9.39
N ASP A 421 -1.93 18.78 8.53
CA ASP A 421 -1.67 17.35 8.23
C ASP A 421 -2.81 16.56 7.56
N ARG A 422 -3.97 17.17 7.32
CA ARG A 422 -5.07 16.55 6.59
C ARG A 422 -5.03 16.97 5.13
N ARG A 423 -4.99 16.00 4.21
CA ARG A 423 -5.12 16.30 2.77
C ARG A 423 -6.52 16.84 2.47
N ILE A 424 -6.58 17.98 1.79
CA ILE A 424 -7.82 18.68 1.43
C ILE A 424 -8.07 18.71 -0.08
N ASP A 425 -7.02 18.62 -0.90
CA ASP A 425 -7.12 18.70 -2.36
C ASP A 425 -5.93 18.03 -3.08
N ILE A 426 -6.07 17.76 -4.37
CA ILE A 426 -5.03 17.23 -5.26
C ILE A 426 -5.11 17.94 -6.61
N LYS A 427 -3.97 18.43 -7.10
CA LYS A 427 -3.81 19.02 -8.44
C LYS A 427 -2.93 18.13 -9.31
N GLN A 428 -3.25 18.01 -10.60
CA GLN A 428 -2.49 17.22 -11.57
C GLN A 428 -2.02 18.12 -12.71
N VAL A 429 -0.72 18.04 -13.02
CA VAL A 429 -0.04 18.87 -14.03
C VAL A 429 0.75 17.98 -14.99
N PRO A 430 0.45 17.99 -16.30
CA PRO A 430 1.23 17.26 -17.28
C PRO A 430 2.64 17.85 -17.46
N PHE A 431 3.65 17.00 -17.65
CA PHE A 431 5.00 17.46 -17.98
C PHE A 431 5.05 18.08 -19.38
N ASN A 432 5.97 19.03 -19.56
CA ASN A 432 6.21 19.79 -20.79
C ASN A 432 5.02 20.64 -21.24
N GLN A 433 4.09 20.93 -20.33
CA GLN A 433 2.97 21.82 -20.54
C GLN A 433 2.83 22.75 -19.32
N GLN A 434 2.51 24.02 -19.57
CA GLN A 434 2.24 24.97 -18.50
C GLN A 434 0.79 24.82 -18.05
N SER A 435 0.59 24.72 -16.73
CA SER A 435 -0.73 24.75 -16.09
C SER A 435 -0.83 25.94 -15.15
N ILE A 436 -2.00 26.57 -15.13
CA ILE A 436 -2.35 27.61 -14.17
C ILE A 436 -3.23 26.97 -13.10
N ILE A 437 -2.79 27.07 -11.85
CA ILE A 437 -3.45 26.48 -10.67
C ILE A 437 -3.69 27.56 -9.61
N SER A 438 -4.82 27.47 -8.91
CA SER A 438 -5.03 28.20 -7.65
C SER A 438 -5.22 27.21 -6.50
N PHE A 439 -4.82 27.62 -5.30
CA PHE A 439 -4.96 26.83 -4.09
C PHE A 439 -6.06 27.43 -3.21
N SER A 440 -6.76 26.57 -2.46
CA SER A 440 -7.68 27.04 -1.42
C SER A 440 -6.92 27.85 -0.36
N ASP A 441 -7.53 28.93 0.16
CA ASP A 441 -6.98 29.75 1.26
C ASP A 441 -6.71 28.93 2.54
N ASP A 442 -7.32 27.74 2.63
CA ASP A 442 -7.14 26.77 3.71
C ASP A 442 -5.86 25.92 3.57
N THR A 443 -5.16 26.01 2.44
CA THR A 443 -3.97 25.20 2.15
C THR A 443 -2.78 25.74 2.93
N THR A 444 -2.29 24.97 3.89
CA THR A 444 -1.11 25.33 4.69
C THR A 444 0.18 24.79 4.09
N ASP A 445 0.10 23.63 3.42
CA ASP A 445 1.24 22.91 2.92
C ASP A 445 0.90 22.18 1.61
N ILE A 446 1.84 22.17 0.67
CA ILE A 446 1.78 21.31 -0.52
C ILE A 446 2.96 20.34 -0.60
N LYS A 447 2.74 19.20 -1.25
CA LYS A 447 3.73 18.14 -1.53
C LYS A 447 3.67 17.74 -3.01
N ALA A 448 4.82 17.49 -3.64
CA ALA A 448 4.91 17.05 -5.02
C ALA A 448 5.21 15.55 -5.15
N ILE A 449 4.51 14.88 -6.06
CA ILE A 449 4.70 13.46 -6.43
C ILE A 449 4.71 13.37 -7.95
N ILE A 450 5.62 12.59 -8.53
CA ILE A 450 5.64 12.32 -9.97
C ILE A 450 4.97 10.96 -10.22
N ARG A 451 3.95 10.95 -11.08
CA ARG A 451 3.39 9.72 -11.67
C ARG A 451 4.17 9.38 -12.92
N VAL A 452 4.74 8.17 -12.98
CA VAL A 452 5.42 7.61 -14.15
C VAL A 452 4.52 6.53 -14.76
N ASN A 453 4.32 6.56 -16.07
CA ASN A 453 3.64 5.50 -16.81
C ASN A 453 4.23 5.33 -18.22
N GLY A 454 3.97 4.18 -18.85
CA GLY A 454 4.52 3.86 -20.19
C GLY A 454 5.98 3.41 -20.14
N THR A 455 6.48 2.91 -21.27
CA THR A 455 7.86 2.39 -21.43
C THR A 455 8.73 3.42 -22.13
N GLY A 456 9.96 3.63 -21.65
CA GLY A 456 10.87 4.58 -22.27
C GLY A 456 11.84 5.23 -21.29
N VAL A 457 12.55 6.26 -21.75
CA VAL A 457 13.61 6.93 -20.99
C VAL A 457 13.21 8.35 -20.64
N PHE A 458 13.51 8.81 -19.43
CA PHE A 458 13.31 10.19 -19.02
C PHE A 458 14.50 10.77 -18.24
N GLN A 459 14.78 12.06 -18.41
CA GLN A 459 15.88 12.76 -17.73
C GLN A 459 15.64 14.28 -17.64
N ASN A 460 16.54 15.01 -16.96
CA ASN A 460 16.48 16.47 -16.81
C ASN A 460 15.15 16.98 -16.21
N ILE A 461 14.68 16.32 -15.15
CA ILE A 461 13.40 16.61 -14.51
C ILE A 461 13.49 17.92 -13.71
N ARG A 462 12.58 18.86 -13.97
CA ARG A 462 12.47 20.14 -13.25
C ARG A 462 11.02 20.47 -12.96
N ILE A 463 10.77 21.10 -11.82
CA ILE A 463 9.48 21.71 -11.49
C ILE A 463 9.71 23.22 -11.43
N ASN A 464 9.15 23.95 -12.40
CA ASN A 464 9.24 25.40 -12.47
C ASN A 464 7.90 26.00 -12.04
N ILE A 465 7.93 27.02 -11.18
CA ILE A 465 6.74 27.67 -10.66
C ILE A 465 6.95 29.19 -10.68
N ASP A 466 5.99 29.89 -11.27
CA ASP A 466 5.83 31.34 -11.18
C ASP A 466 4.64 31.65 -10.27
N GLU A 467 4.86 32.60 -9.36
CA GLU A 467 3.83 33.05 -8.42
C GLU A 467 3.28 34.39 -8.90
N LYS A 468 1.96 34.48 -9.09
CA LYS A 468 1.30 35.69 -9.57
C LYS A 468 0.17 36.08 -8.63
N GLU A 469 0.13 37.35 -8.24
CA GLU A 469 -0.98 37.91 -7.48
C GLU A 469 -2.23 38.00 -8.37
N ILE A 470 -3.39 37.65 -7.82
CA ILE A 470 -4.67 37.81 -8.51
C ILE A 470 -5.00 39.30 -8.57
N GLU A 471 -5.01 39.87 -9.77
CA GLU A 471 -5.34 41.27 -9.98
C GLU A 471 -6.85 41.51 -9.77
N THR A 472 -7.17 42.51 -8.93
CA THR A 472 -8.51 43.07 -8.86
C THR A 472 -8.70 43.97 -10.07
N THR A 473 -9.53 43.53 -11.03
CA THR A 473 -9.79 44.28 -12.27
C THR A 473 -10.81 45.38 -12.07
N ASN A 474 -11.74 45.21 -11.12
CA ASN A 474 -12.78 46.17 -10.85
C ASN A 474 -13.21 46.12 -9.38
N GLU A 475 -13.61 47.25 -8.81
CA GLU A 475 -14.12 47.33 -7.44
C GLU A 475 -15.35 48.24 -7.41
N LEU A 476 -16.45 47.71 -6.88
CA LEU A 476 -17.71 48.42 -6.66
C LEU A 476 -17.98 48.50 -5.15
N LYS A 477 -17.87 49.70 -4.59
CA LYS A 477 -18.35 49.97 -3.24
C LYS A 477 -19.86 50.19 -3.28
N ILE A 478 -20.61 49.39 -2.50
CA ILE A 478 -22.06 49.51 -2.41
C ILE A 478 -22.40 50.71 -1.54
N GLU A 479 -23.23 51.61 -2.09
CA GLU A 479 -23.61 52.81 -1.38
C GLU A 479 -24.53 52.49 -0.19
N LEU A 480 -24.04 52.76 1.01
CA LEU A 480 -24.75 52.53 2.28
C LEU A 480 -25.57 53.76 2.69
N ASN A 481 -26.39 54.27 1.76
CA ASN A 481 -27.34 55.37 1.99
C ASN A 481 -28.78 54.93 1.70
N LYS A 482 -29.77 55.51 2.37
CA LYS A 482 -31.18 55.13 2.21
C LYS A 482 -31.66 55.32 0.76
N GLU A 483 -31.11 56.28 0.03
CA GLU A 483 -31.52 56.62 -1.34
C GLU A 483 -31.24 55.47 -2.32
N SER A 484 -30.26 54.63 -2.01
CA SER A 484 -29.84 53.51 -2.85
C SER A 484 -30.48 52.18 -2.51
N TRP A 485 -31.26 52.09 -1.42
CA TRP A 485 -31.87 50.83 -0.97
C TRP A 485 -33.39 50.92 -0.92
N PHE A 486 -34.07 50.01 -1.61
CA PHE A 486 -35.51 50.06 -1.78
C PHE A 486 -36.21 48.90 -1.05
N PRO A 487 -36.91 49.16 0.05
CA PRO A 487 -37.62 48.13 0.79
C PRO A 487 -38.87 47.63 0.06
N SER A 488 -39.14 46.33 0.16
CA SER A 488 -40.29 45.63 -0.44
C SER A 488 -41.63 45.91 0.25
N ASN A 489 -41.60 46.32 1.51
CA ASN A 489 -42.80 46.60 2.29
C ASN A 489 -42.47 47.53 3.48
N LYS A 490 -43.51 47.95 4.20
CA LYS A 490 -43.40 48.86 5.36
C LYS A 490 -42.86 48.19 6.64
N LEU A 491 -42.53 46.89 6.62
CA LEU A 491 -42.01 46.20 7.81
C LEU A 491 -40.56 46.59 8.10
N ILE A 492 -39.85 47.13 7.11
CA ILE A 492 -38.48 47.62 7.27
C ILE A 492 -38.37 49.10 6.97
N THR A 493 -37.62 49.81 7.79
CA THR A 493 -37.27 51.22 7.59
C THR A 493 -35.76 51.33 7.47
N ILE A 494 -35.29 52.02 6.43
CA ILE A 494 -33.86 52.19 6.15
C ILE A 494 -33.45 53.63 6.43
N LYS A 495 -32.35 53.81 7.18
CA LYS A 495 -31.77 55.10 7.55
C LYS A 495 -30.28 55.13 7.17
N THR A 496 -29.79 56.31 6.85
CA THR A 496 -28.35 56.58 6.67
C THR A 496 -27.81 57.15 7.98
N GLU A 497 -26.78 56.52 8.56
CA GLU A 497 -26.05 57.04 9.72
C GLU A 497 -24.55 57.15 9.41
N ASN A 498 -23.80 57.86 10.26
CA ASN A 498 -22.34 58.01 10.10
C ASN A 498 -21.59 56.66 10.17
N THR A 499 -22.21 55.65 10.76
CA THR A 499 -21.69 54.29 10.93
C THR A 499 -22.10 53.34 9.79
N GLY A 500 -22.93 53.77 8.83
CA GLY A 500 -23.36 52.99 7.68
C GLY A 500 -24.88 52.95 7.48
N LEU A 501 -25.39 51.88 6.85
CA LEU A 501 -26.81 51.71 6.57
C LEU A 501 -27.50 51.03 7.76
N VAL A 502 -28.46 51.71 8.36
CA VAL A 502 -29.24 51.18 9.49
C VAL A 502 -30.61 50.70 8.99
N VAL A 503 -30.93 49.44 9.26
CA VAL A 503 -32.16 48.77 8.85
C VAL A 503 -32.96 48.38 10.09
N GLU A 504 -34.05 49.09 10.36
CA GLU A 504 -34.99 48.79 11.44
C GLU A 504 -36.09 47.86 10.92
N SER A 505 -36.19 46.67 11.49
CA SER A 505 -37.24 45.68 11.17
C SER A 505 -38.28 45.60 12.28
N THR A 506 -39.55 45.61 11.89
CA THR A 506 -40.72 45.34 12.75
C THR A 506 -41.36 43.98 12.45
N ALA A 507 -40.67 43.12 11.71
CA ALA A 507 -41.17 41.82 11.30
C ALA A 507 -41.35 40.88 12.52
N ALA A 508 -42.60 40.60 12.90
CA ALA A 508 -42.94 39.67 13.98
C ALA A 508 -43.39 38.30 13.44
N GLY A 509 -43.06 37.22 14.15
CA GLY A 509 -43.39 35.84 13.77
C GLY A 509 -42.66 35.39 12.49
N ASP A 510 -43.34 34.67 11.60
CA ASP A 510 -42.78 34.15 10.33
C ASP A 510 -42.68 35.19 9.20
N LYS A 511 -43.01 36.46 9.47
CA LYS A 511 -42.97 37.51 8.44
C LYS A 511 -41.52 37.84 8.06
N ARG A 512 -41.29 38.00 6.75
CA ARG A 512 -39.98 38.35 6.18
C ARG A 512 -40.10 39.62 5.35
N ALA A 513 -39.09 40.47 5.41
CA ALA A 513 -38.98 41.67 4.61
C ALA A 513 -37.70 41.65 3.78
N TYR A 514 -37.70 42.35 2.66
CA TYR A 514 -36.59 42.40 1.71
C TYR A 514 -36.29 43.83 1.32
N ALA A 515 -35.04 44.14 1.00
CA ALA A 515 -34.69 45.35 0.26
C ALA A 515 -33.69 45.02 -0.83
N ALA A 516 -33.74 45.76 -1.93
CA ALA A 516 -32.81 45.63 -3.05
C ALA A 516 -32.01 46.92 -3.26
N TYR A 517 -30.75 46.76 -3.65
CA TYR A 517 -29.86 47.87 -3.97
C TYR A 517 -30.13 48.38 -5.39
N LYS A 518 -30.33 49.69 -5.54
CA LYS A 518 -30.63 50.42 -6.79
C LYS A 518 -31.77 49.84 -7.65
N GLU A 519 -32.64 49.03 -7.06
CA GLU A 519 -33.75 48.38 -7.75
C GLU A 519 -35.06 48.52 -6.96
N LYS A 520 -36.08 49.10 -7.58
CA LYS A 520 -37.41 49.32 -6.98
C LYS A 520 -38.29 48.08 -7.08
N ASN A 521 -38.09 47.27 -8.11
CA ASN A 521 -38.82 46.03 -8.32
C ASN A 521 -38.26 44.92 -7.42
N ASN A 522 -39.00 44.61 -6.35
CA ASN A 522 -38.62 43.55 -5.41
C ASN A 522 -39.02 42.13 -5.88
N SER A 523 -39.61 41.98 -7.07
CA SER A 523 -39.80 40.66 -7.68
C SER A 523 -38.47 40.15 -8.24
N TYR A 524 -37.93 39.08 -7.64
CA TYR A 524 -36.71 38.43 -8.12
C TYR A 524 -36.92 37.56 -9.37
N ALA A 525 -38.16 37.47 -9.88
CA ALA A 525 -38.45 36.78 -11.14
C ALA A 525 -38.18 37.65 -12.37
N THR A 526 -37.96 38.96 -12.18
CA THR A 526 -37.68 39.93 -13.24
C THR A 526 -36.26 40.46 -13.05
N PRO A 527 -35.43 40.56 -14.11
CA PRO A 527 -34.08 41.11 -14.01
C PRO A 527 -34.07 42.56 -13.52
N PRO A 528 -32.97 43.03 -12.91
CA PRO A 528 -32.83 44.43 -12.51
C PRO A 528 -32.76 45.33 -13.75
N VAL A 529 -33.29 46.55 -13.60
CA VAL A 529 -33.16 47.62 -14.61
C VAL A 529 -31.82 48.33 -14.45
N SER A 530 -31.29 48.36 -13.22
CA SER A 530 -30.00 48.95 -12.88
C SER A 530 -28.89 47.89 -12.97
N HIS A 531 -28.16 47.87 -14.09
CA HIS A 531 -26.97 47.04 -14.26
C HIS A 531 -25.84 47.56 -13.35
N LEU A 532 -25.44 46.76 -12.35
CA LEU A 532 -24.50 47.21 -11.30
C LEU A 532 -23.05 47.29 -11.81
N LEU A 533 -22.64 46.31 -12.60
CA LEU A 533 -21.35 46.24 -13.28
C LEU A 533 -21.44 45.27 -14.47
N PRO A 534 -20.59 45.40 -15.50
CA PRO A 534 -20.45 44.38 -16.53
C PRO A 534 -19.96 43.07 -15.91
N ILE A 535 -20.62 41.95 -16.21
CA ILE A 535 -20.20 40.63 -15.74
C ILE A 535 -19.16 40.04 -16.69
N ASN A 536 -17.98 39.75 -16.16
CA ASN A 536 -16.92 39.03 -16.81
C ASN A 536 -17.02 37.53 -16.46
N LYS A 537 -17.28 36.71 -17.48
CA LYS A 537 -17.46 35.25 -17.37
C LYS A 537 -16.22 34.51 -16.86
N ASP A 538 -15.04 35.11 -16.99
CA ASP A 538 -13.77 34.52 -16.59
C ASP A 538 -13.30 35.04 -15.21
N ALA A 539 -14.08 35.91 -14.58
CA ALA A 539 -13.77 36.51 -13.28
C ALA A 539 -14.43 35.78 -12.11
N VAL A 540 -13.83 35.98 -10.94
CA VAL A 540 -14.36 35.60 -9.63
C VAL A 540 -14.69 36.89 -8.87
N TYR A 541 -15.81 36.89 -8.17
CA TYR A 541 -16.34 38.06 -7.47
C TYR A 541 -16.26 37.87 -5.96
N GLU A 542 -15.53 38.75 -5.28
CA GLU A 542 -15.44 38.79 -3.81
C GLU A 542 -16.38 39.84 -3.25
N PHE A 543 -17.31 39.42 -2.39
CA PHE A 543 -18.23 40.28 -1.64
C PHE A 543 -17.78 40.36 -0.18
N ASN A 544 -17.36 41.54 0.25
CA ASN A 544 -17.01 41.80 1.65
C ASN A 544 -18.16 42.56 2.30
N LEU A 545 -18.71 42.00 3.38
CA LEU A 545 -19.84 42.59 4.09
C LEU A 545 -19.56 42.60 5.60
N ARG A 546 -19.52 43.79 6.18
CA ARG A 546 -19.46 43.99 7.63
C ARG A 546 -20.81 44.46 8.15
N VAL A 547 -21.39 43.70 9.06
CA VAL A 547 -22.73 43.94 9.60
C VAL A 547 -22.85 43.55 11.06
N LEU A 548 -23.52 44.40 11.83
CA LEU A 548 -23.91 44.14 13.22
C LEU A 548 -25.37 43.71 13.25
N VAL A 549 -25.63 42.49 13.71
CA VAL A 549 -26.97 41.90 13.81
C VAL A 549 -27.29 41.60 15.27
N PRO A 550 -28.40 42.11 15.83
CA PRO A 550 -28.78 41.88 17.22
C PRO A 550 -29.37 40.48 17.41
N GLU A 551 -29.34 40.01 18.65
CA GLU A 551 -29.86 38.70 19.04
C GLU A 551 -31.37 38.59 18.72
N GLY A 552 -31.78 37.50 18.06
CA GLY A 552 -33.18 37.28 17.65
C GLY A 552 -33.57 37.86 16.27
N VAL A 553 -32.65 38.52 15.56
CA VAL A 553 -32.88 38.97 14.16
C VAL A 553 -32.13 38.07 13.18
N GLN A 554 -32.85 37.57 12.17
CA GLN A 554 -32.27 36.85 11.04
C GLN A 554 -32.04 37.81 9.88
N PHE A 555 -30.78 38.11 9.56
CA PHE A 555 -30.38 38.93 8.41
C PHE A 555 -29.61 38.10 7.39
N ILE A 556 -30.08 38.07 6.14
CA ILE A 556 -29.53 37.26 5.05
C ILE A 556 -29.31 38.15 3.82
N PRO A 557 -28.08 38.60 3.57
CA PRO A 557 -27.67 39.27 2.36
C PRO A 557 -27.58 38.27 1.21
N MET A 558 -27.94 38.72 0.00
CA MET A 558 -28.11 37.87 -1.16
C MET A 558 -27.64 38.54 -2.45
N VAL A 559 -27.16 37.72 -3.37
CA VAL A 559 -26.88 38.08 -4.76
C VAL A 559 -27.74 37.20 -5.66
N VAL A 560 -28.46 37.80 -6.61
CA VAL A 560 -29.35 37.09 -7.53
C VAL A 560 -28.81 37.24 -8.95
N GLU A 561 -28.63 36.13 -9.66
CA GLU A 561 -28.14 36.10 -11.04
C GLU A 561 -29.26 36.12 -12.09
N TYR A 562 -28.93 36.67 -13.26
CA TYR A 562 -29.80 36.68 -14.44
C TYR A 562 -29.01 36.41 -15.73
N ALA A 563 -29.62 35.65 -16.63
CA ALA A 563 -29.21 35.49 -18.03
C ALA A 563 -30.31 36.09 -18.93
N GLY A 564 -30.11 37.33 -19.37
CA GLY A 564 -31.16 38.14 -19.97
C GLY A 564 -32.38 38.26 -19.06
N GLU A 565 -33.55 37.82 -19.53
CA GLU A 565 -34.81 37.85 -18.77
C GLU A 565 -34.98 36.70 -17.77
N LYS A 566 -34.06 35.72 -17.77
CA LYS A 566 -34.18 34.50 -16.96
C LYS A 566 -33.36 34.62 -15.67
N LYS A 567 -34.02 34.49 -14.53
CA LYS A 567 -33.35 34.31 -13.23
C LYS A 567 -32.60 32.96 -13.19
N LEU A 568 -31.34 32.99 -12.77
CA LEU A 568 -30.51 31.79 -12.58
C LEU A 568 -30.45 31.42 -11.08
N GLU A 569 -29.30 31.64 -10.44
CA GLU A 569 -29.04 31.24 -9.05
C GLU A 569 -29.21 32.40 -8.04
N VAL A 570 -29.40 32.07 -6.76
CA VAL A 570 -29.43 33.03 -5.64
C VAL A 570 -28.41 32.60 -4.60
N TYR A 571 -27.36 33.39 -4.42
CA TYR A 571 -26.34 33.16 -3.40
C TYR A 571 -26.70 33.89 -2.12
N GLN A 572 -26.58 33.21 -0.98
CA GLN A 572 -26.66 33.83 0.34
C GLN A 572 -25.25 34.09 0.85
N LEU A 573 -24.98 35.34 1.25
CA LEU A 573 -23.67 35.75 1.73
C LEU A 573 -23.57 35.52 3.24
N ARG A 574 -22.43 34.98 3.68
CA ARG A 574 -22.05 34.89 5.09
C ARG A 574 -21.68 36.28 5.61
N LEU A 575 -22.08 36.56 6.84
CA LEU A 575 -21.84 37.86 7.47
C LEU A 575 -20.40 37.94 8.00
N ASN A 576 -19.80 39.14 7.94
CA ASN A 576 -18.51 39.45 8.57
C ASN A 576 -17.35 38.57 8.08
N THR A 577 -17.42 38.10 6.83
CA THR A 577 -16.38 37.32 6.16
C THR A 577 -16.42 37.63 4.66
N ALA A 578 -15.31 37.39 3.95
CA ALA A 578 -15.27 37.51 2.50
C ALA A 578 -16.08 36.38 1.87
N ASN A 579 -16.90 36.71 0.87
CA ASN A 579 -17.72 35.75 0.14
C ASN A 579 -17.28 35.73 -1.32
N THR A 580 -16.68 34.63 -1.76
CA THR A 580 -16.16 34.49 -3.12
C THR A 580 -17.13 33.69 -3.97
N LEU A 581 -17.55 34.21 -5.12
CA LEU A 581 -18.53 33.62 -6.03
C LEU A 581 -18.00 33.64 -7.47
N ARG A 582 -18.17 32.53 -8.21
CA ARG A 582 -18.05 32.52 -9.67
C ARG A 582 -19.45 32.38 -10.23
N PHE A 583 -19.86 33.35 -11.05
CA PHE A 583 -21.19 33.34 -11.62
C PHE A 583 -21.33 32.31 -12.73
N HIS A 584 -22.56 31.88 -13.01
CA HIS A 584 -22.84 31.00 -14.15
C HIS A 584 -22.28 31.59 -15.46
N PRO A 585 -21.76 30.80 -16.42
CA PRO A 585 -21.16 31.32 -17.66
C PRO A 585 -22.10 32.19 -18.52
N ASP A 586 -23.41 31.97 -18.40
CA ASP A 586 -24.46 32.72 -19.09
C ASP A 586 -24.95 33.96 -18.32
N THR A 587 -24.42 34.22 -17.12
CA THR A 587 -24.85 35.35 -16.29
C THR A 587 -24.51 36.66 -17.00
N THR A 588 -25.53 37.45 -17.27
CA THR A 588 -25.42 38.77 -17.89
C THR A 588 -25.51 39.90 -16.88
N ASP A 589 -26.14 39.65 -15.72
CA ASP A 589 -26.35 40.68 -14.69
C ASP A 589 -26.62 40.08 -13.31
N ILE A 590 -26.46 40.90 -12.27
CA ILE A 590 -26.68 40.53 -10.87
C ILE A 590 -27.50 41.58 -10.12
N ARG A 591 -28.25 41.15 -9.11
CA ARG A 591 -28.95 42.01 -8.15
C ARG A 591 -28.47 41.73 -6.74
N ILE A 592 -28.07 42.77 -6.03
CA ILE A 592 -27.76 42.72 -4.59
C ILE A 592 -29.02 43.04 -3.79
N ALA A 593 -29.34 42.21 -2.82
CA ALA A 593 -30.49 42.38 -1.93
C ALA A 593 -30.21 41.81 -0.54
N PHE A 594 -31.09 42.06 0.42
CA PHE A 594 -31.09 41.33 1.68
C PHE A 594 -32.51 40.96 2.10
N ARG A 595 -32.60 39.91 2.94
CA ARG A 595 -33.80 39.48 3.63
C ARG A 595 -33.60 39.63 5.13
N ILE A 596 -34.61 40.15 5.82
CA ILE A 596 -34.62 40.27 7.27
C ILE A 596 -35.90 39.66 7.86
N GLY A 597 -35.75 38.96 8.97
CA GLY A 597 -36.84 38.39 9.77
C GLY A 597 -36.56 38.60 11.26
N GLY A 598 -37.61 38.76 12.06
CA GLY A 598 -37.49 39.20 13.45
C GLY A 598 -37.46 40.73 13.59
N ALA A 599 -37.76 41.21 14.79
CA ALA A 599 -37.82 42.63 15.12
C ALA A 599 -36.51 43.09 15.77
N GLY A 600 -35.93 44.16 15.25
CA GLY A 600 -34.67 44.72 15.73
C GLY A 600 -33.96 45.56 14.65
N THR A 601 -32.78 46.07 14.99
CA THR A 601 -32.03 47.02 14.16
C THR A 601 -30.71 46.41 13.70
N VAL A 602 -30.50 46.32 12.39
CA VAL A 602 -29.26 45.82 11.77
C VAL A 602 -28.46 47.00 11.23
N THR A 603 -27.16 47.03 11.48
CA THR A 603 -26.26 48.08 10.94
C THR A 603 -25.27 47.46 9.98
N ILE A 604 -25.32 47.86 8.71
CA ILE A 604 -24.34 47.48 7.68
C ILE A 604 -23.28 48.58 7.67
N GLU A 605 -22.04 48.23 8.01
CA GLU A 605 -20.92 49.18 8.14
C GLU A 605 -20.10 49.27 6.85
N GLU A 606 -19.96 48.15 6.14
CA GLU A 606 -19.17 48.06 4.91
C GLU A 606 -19.80 47.02 3.98
N PHE A 607 -19.87 47.35 2.68
CA PHE A 607 -20.24 46.39 1.65
C PHE A 607 -19.52 46.74 0.34
N ASP A 608 -18.56 45.92 -0.05
CA ASP A 608 -17.84 46.04 -1.33
C ASP A 608 -17.89 44.74 -2.13
N LEU A 609 -17.79 44.91 -3.45
CA LEU A 609 -17.72 43.87 -4.45
C LEU A 609 -16.45 44.09 -5.28
N LYS A 610 -15.58 43.08 -5.35
CA LYS A 610 -14.36 43.10 -6.16
C LYS A 610 -14.45 42.05 -7.25
N GLU A 611 -14.19 42.45 -8.49
CA GLU A 611 -13.96 41.56 -9.62
C GLU A 611 -12.48 41.19 -9.67
N MET A 612 -12.20 39.90 -9.72
CA MET A 612 -10.85 39.35 -9.79
C MET A 612 -10.74 38.46 -11.03
N LEU A 613 -9.78 38.74 -11.92
CA LEU A 613 -9.50 37.84 -13.04
C LEU A 613 -8.82 36.58 -12.49
N VAL A 614 -9.51 35.44 -12.59
CA VAL A 614 -8.94 34.14 -12.21
C VAL A 614 -8.91 33.29 -13.47
N TYR A 615 -7.70 33.07 -13.98
CA TYR A 615 -7.47 32.15 -15.09
C TYR A 615 -8.13 30.79 -14.78
N PRO A 616 -8.79 30.17 -15.76
CA PRO A 616 -9.44 28.88 -15.54
C PRO A 616 -8.40 27.89 -15.01
N ASP A 617 -8.74 27.18 -13.95
CA ASP A 617 -7.93 26.07 -13.48
C ASP A 617 -7.82 25.09 -14.64
N THR A 618 -6.57 24.87 -15.07
CA THR A 618 -6.27 23.99 -16.20
C THR A 618 -5.90 22.59 -15.72
N ASP A 619 -6.04 22.32 -14.42
CA ASP A 619 -5.90 20.99 -13.86
C ASP A 619 -6.90 20.02 -14.48
N ARG A 620 -6.44 18.79 -14.71
CA ARG A 620 -7.27 17.69 -15.19
C ARG A 620 -6.90 16.47 -14.38
N THR A 621 -7.84 16.00 -13.58
CA THR A 621 -7.64 14.76 -12.84
C THR A 621 -8.04 13.59 -13.71
N GLU A 622 -7.06 12.91 -14.31
CA GLU A 622 -7.26 11.73 -15.16
C GLU A 622 -6.48 10.53 -14.59
N PHE A 623 -7.22 9.48 -14.24
CA PHE A 623 -6.66 8.22 -13.75
C PHE A 623 -6.45 7.24 -14.92
N ILE A 624 -5.26 6.65 -14.96
CA ILE A 624 -4.86 5.55 -15.85
C ILE A 624 -5.54 4.25 -15.42
N ASP A 625 -5.72 4.06 -14.11
CA ASP A 625 -6.36 2.86 -13.55
C ASP A 625 -7.33 3.18 -12.42
N ASN A 626 -8.36 2.35 -12.29
CA ASN A 626 -9.42 2.52 -11.30
C ASN A 626 -8.94 2.36 -9.85
N ARG A 627 -7.70 1.89 -9.63
CA ARG A 627 -7.09 1.77 -8.30
C ARG A 627 -6.46 3.06 -7.79
N GLU A 628 -6.05 3.97 -8.68
CA GLU A 628 -5.39 5.22 -8.29
C GLU A 628 -6.20 6.06 -7.28
N PRO A 629 -7.52 6.24 -7.43
CA PRO A 629 -8.32 6.94 -6.42
C PRO A 629 -8.24 6.30 -5.04
N TYR A 630 -8.09 4.98 -4.96
CA TYR A 630 -8.00 4.30 -3.67
C TYR A 630 -6.57 4.38 -3.09
N GLU A 631 -5.53 4.20 -3.91
CA GLU A 631 -4.13 4.35 -3.49
C GLU A 631 -3.83 5.76 -2.99
N LEU A 632 -4.43 6.75 -3.66
CA LEU A 632 -4.40 8.15 -3.25
C LEU A 632 -5.45 8.47 -2.17
N LYS A 633 -6.15 7.51 -1.56
CA LYS A 633 -7.18 7.72 -0.50
C LYS A 633 -8.19 8.84 -0.83
N LEU A 634 -8.61 8.94 -2.08
CA LEU A 634 -9.66 9.85 -2.55
C LEU A 634 -11.07 9.25 -2.37
N VAL A 635 -11.14 7.94 -2.28
CA VAL A 635 -12.37 7.18 -2.03
C VAL A 635 -12.19 6.26 -0.84
N ASN A 636 -13.29 5.96 -0.14
CA ASN A 636 -13.25 5.01 0.97
C ASN A 636 -12.95 3.59 0.45
N PRO A 637 -12.17 2.79 1.21
CA PRO A 637 -12.02 1.36 0.95
C PRO A 637 -13.37 0.68 0.80
N LYS A 638 -13.45 -0.34 -0.06
CA LYS A 638 -14.68 -1.12 -0.22
C LYS A 638 -14.80 -2.20 0.86
N PRO A 639 -16.02 -2.64 1.23
CA PRO A 639 -16.19 -3.80 2.09
C PRO A 639 -15.54 -5.04 1.46
N LEU A 640 -14.88 -5.87 2.26
CA LEU A 640 -14.22 -7.10 1.81
C LEU A 640 -15.15 -8.00 0.97
N LYS A 641 -16.42 -8.09 1.36
CA LYS A 641 -17.46 -8.86 0.68
C LYS A 641 -17.75 -8.41 -0.77
N LYS A 642 -17.41 -7.16 -1.12
CA LYS A 642 -17.55 -6.59 -2.47
C LYS A 642 -16.25 -6.67 -3.29
N LEU A 643 -15.20 -7.27 -2.74
CA LEU A 643 -13.98 -7.55 -3.49
C LEU A 643 -14.28 -8.55 -4.61
N LYS A 644 -13.89 -8.24 -5.83
CA LYS A 644 -14.03 -9.14 -6.99
C LYS A 644 -12.74 -9.91 -7.21
N MET A 645 -12.77 -11.20 -6.90
CA MET A 645 -11.60 -12.07 -7.01
C MET A 645 -11.75 -13.05 -8.15
N ALA A 646 -10.94 -12.89 -9.20
CA ALA A 646 -10.80 -13.89 -10.26
C ALA A 646 -10.05 -15.10 -9.70
N VAL A 647 -10.60 -16.31 -9.85
CA VAL A 647 -10.03 -17.51 -9.19
C VAL A 647 -9.84 -18.72 -10.09
N ILE A 648 -8.78 -19.47 -9.81
CA ILE A 648 -8.61 -20.87 -10.24
C ILE A 648 -8.39 -21.72 -8.99
N PHE A 649 -9.46 -22.33 -8.49
CA PHE A 649 -9.50 -23.09 -7.23
C PHE A 649 -10.05 -24.50 -7.41
N ASP A 650 -9.56 -25.45 -6.60
CA ASP A 650 -10.21 -26.71 -6.29
C ASP A 650 -11.41 -26.47 -5.35
N GLU A 651 -12.33 -27.43 -5.32
CA GLU A 651 -13.65 -27.35 -4.64
C GLU A 651 -13.59 -26.84 -3.20
N PHE A 652 -12.65 -27.35 -2.39
CA PHE A 652 -12.54 -26.95 -0.99
C PHE A 652 -12.18 -25.48 -0.82
N THR A 653 -11.27 -24.96 -1.64
CA THR A 653 -10.84 -23.57 -1.54
C THR A 653 -11.92 -22.63 -2.08
N THR A 654 -12.63 -23.04 -3.15
CA THR A 654 -13.83 -22.33 -3.61
C THR A 654 -14.86 -22.19 -2.49
N ALA A 655 -15.20 -23.28 -1.80
CA ALA A 655 -16.17 -23.25 -0.69
C ALA A 655 -15.70 -22.34 0.46
N SER A 656 -14.41 -22.35 0.76
CA SER A 656 -13.81 -21.52 1.81
C SER A 656 -13.88 -20.02 1.53
N TYR A 657 -13.69 -19.56 0.29
CA TYR A 657 -13.69 -18.13 -0.05
C TYR A 657 -15.04 -17.61 -0.58
N ALA A 658 -15.97 -18.48 -0.98
CA ALA A 658 -17.26 -18.07 -1.58
C ALA A 658 -18.16 -17.20 -0.68
N LYS A 659 -17.92 -17.18 0.63
CA LYS A 659 -18.63 -16.33 1.59
C LYS A 659 -17.87 -15.03 1.94
N GLU A 660 -16.60 -14.94 1.57
CA GLU A 660 -15.71 -13.84 1.92
C GLU A 660 -15.77 -12.68 0.93
N CYS A 661 -15.95 -13.00 -0.36
CA CYS A 661 -15.90 -12.02 -1.46
C CYS A 661 -16.65 -12.53 -2.71
N GLU A 662 -16.70 -11.72 -3.76
CA GLU A 662 -17.30 -12.08 -5.04
C GLU A 662 -16.29 -12.88 -5.88
N LEU A 663 -16.48 -14.20 -5.99
CA LEU A 663 -15.63 -15.06 -6.82
C LEU A 663 -16.03 -14.99 -8.30
N ILE A 664 -15.07 -14.73 -9.16
CA ILE A 664 -15.21 -14.79 -10.61
C ILE A 664 -14.49 -16.04 -11.12
N THR A 665 -15.23 -17.00 -11.62
CA THR A 665 -14.69 -18.24 -12.20
C THR A 665 -14.77 -18.20 -13.73
N PHE A 666 -13.86 -18.92 -14.37
CA PHE A 666 -13.72 -18.95 -15.83
C PHE A 666 -12.94 -20.22 -16.24
N THR A 667 -12.94 -20.47 -17.55
CA THR A 667 -12.23 -21.58 -18.22
C THR A 667 -11.04 -21.06 -19.03
N PRO A 668 -10.12 -21.92 -19.47
CA PRO A 668 -9.03 -21.53 -20.36
C PRO A 668 -9.48 -20.84 -21.66
N ASP A 669 -10.69 -21.14 -22.14
CA ASP A 669 -11.18 -20.66 -23.44
C ASP A 669 -11.98 -19.36 -23.37
N ASN A 670 -12.49 -18.96 -22.19
CA ASN A 670 -13.40 -17.82 -22.04
C ASN A 670 -12.95 -16.75 -21.01
N TRP A 671 -11.78 -16.91 -20.39
CA TRP A 671 -11.32 -15.98 -19.36
C TRP A 671 -11.24 -14.53 -19.86
N LEU A 672 -10.83 -14.31 -21.12
CA LEU A 672 -10.67 -12.97 -21.66
C LEU A 672 -12.00 -12.22 -21.73
N GLU A 673 -13.07 -12.88 -22.21
CA GLU A 673 -14.41 -12.30 -22.28
C GLU A 673 -14.97 -11.99 -20.89
N ILE A 674 -14.86 -12.96 -19.97
CA ILE A 674 -15.38 -12.85 -18.60
C ILE A 674 -14.68 -11.73 -17.85
N LEU A 675 -13.34 -11.70 -17.85
CA LEU A 675 -12.57 -10.73 -17.08
C LEU A 675 -12.58 -9.33 -17.70
N THR A 676 -12.80 -9.22 -19.02
CA THR A 676 -13.02 -7.92 -19.66
C THR A 676 -14.39 -7.34 -19.27
N SER A 677 -15.43 -8.17 -19.21
CA SER A 677 -16.80 -7.73 -18.87
C SER A 677 -17.00 -7.54 -17.36
N ASN A 678 -16.29 -8.30 -16.53
CA ASN A 678 -16.33 -8.23 -15.08
C ASN A 678 -14.89 -8.09 -14.54
N LYS A 679 -14.33 -6.87 -14.64
CA LYS A 679 -12.94 -6.59 -14.23
C LYS A 679 -12.71 -7.01 -12.78
N PRO A 680 -11.78 -7.93 -12.50
CA PRO A 680 -11.44 -8.33 -11.14
C PRO A 680 -10.56 -7.28 -10.46
N ASP A 681 -10.58 -7.29 -9.13
CA ASP A 681 -9.67 -6.52 -8.28
C ASP A 681 -8.34 -7.24 -8.09
N LEU A 682 -8.36 -8.58 -8.13
CA LEU A 682 -7.17 -9.43 -8.08
C LEU A 682 -7.43 -10.78 -8.74
N LEU A 683 -6.37 -11.40 -9.26
CA LEU A 683 -6.36 -12.80 -9.67
C LEU A 683 -5.71 -13.64 -8.57
N MET A 684 -6.39 -14.67 -8.07
CA MET A 684 -5.85 -15.64 -7.13
C MET A 684 -5.90 -17.06 -7.70
N VAL A 685 -4.73 -17.67 -7.83
CA VAL A 685 -4.58 -19.04 -8.34
C VAL A 685 -3.94 -19.87 -7.24
N GLU A 686 -4.59 -20.95 -6.83
CA GLU A 686 -3.94 -21.90 -5.93
C GLU A 686 -3.15 -22.95 -6.71
N SER A 687 -2.35 -23.77 -6.04
CA SER A 687 -1.79 -25.02 -6.61
C SER A 687 -2.87 -26.07 -6.87
N ALA A 688 -3.77 -25.74 -7.79
CA ALA A 688 -4.96 -26.52 -8.13
C ALA A 688 -4.58 -27.76 -8.95
N TRP A 689 -5.16 -28.89 -8.59
CA TRP A 689 -5.04 -30.12 -9.37
C TRP A 689 -6.13 -30.22 -10.44
N VAL A 690 -7.35 -29.80 -10.10
CA VAL A 690 -8.54 -29.91 -10.94
C VAL A 690 -8.95 -28.53 -11.44
N GLY A 691 -9.09 -27.55 -10.53
CA GLY A 691 -9.36 -26.14 -10.83
C GLY A 691 -10.69 -25.85 -11.56
N ASN A 692 -11.58 -25.06 -10.95
CA ASN A 692 -12.89 -24.63 -11.45
C ASN A 692 -13.69 -25.77 -12.11
N ASN A 693 -14.09 -26.77 -11.32
CA ASN A 693 -14.85 -27.95 -11.79
C ASN A 693 -14.15 -28.76 -12.89
N GLY A 694 -12.81 -28.66 -13.00
CA GLY A 694 -11.99 -29.49 -13.88
C GLY A 694 -11.55 -28.81 -15.17
N SER A 695 -11.97 -27.58 -15.43
CA SER A 695 -11.56 -26.85 -16.64
C SER A 695 -10.08 -26.51 -16.67
N TRP A 696 -9.40 -26.50 -15.52
CA TRP A 696 -7.97 -26.17 -15.39
C TRP A 696 -7.08 -27.38 -15.06
N ASN A 697 -7.61 -28.60 -15.25
CA ASN A 697 -6.88 -29.83 -14.94
C ASN A 697 -5.57 -29.92 -15.74
N LYS A 698 -4.44 -30.08 -15.04
CA LYS A 698 -3.07 -30.05 -15.61
C LYS A 698 -2.66 -28.74 -16.30
N LEU A 699 -3.34 -27.63 -16.02
CA LEU A 699 -3.03 -26.31 -16.59
C LEU A 699 -2.45 -25.31 -15.58
N VAL A 700 -2.34 -25.70 -14.30
CA VAL A 700 -1.68 -24.90 -13.25
C VAL A 700 -0.31 -25.45 -12.88
N GLY A 701 -0.23 -26.74 -12.53
CA GLY A 701 1.07 -27.41 -12.34
C GLY A 701 1.85 -27.44 -13.66
N TYR A 702 3.18 -27.37 -13.60
CA TYR A 702 3.99 -27.32 -14.81
C TYR A 702 4.07 -28.71 -15.48
N TYR A 703 3.58 -28.81 -16.73
CA TYR A 703 3.65 -30.01 -17.58
C TYR A 703 4.34 -29.78 -18.94
N GLY A 704 4.80 -28.55 -19.20
CA GLY A 704 5.40 -28.13 -20.46
C GLY A 704 4.84 -26.78 -20.94
N GLU A 705 5.56 -26.07 -21.80
CA GLU A 705 5.21 -24.71 -22.23
C GLU A 705 3.84 -24.63 -22.92
N ASP A 706 3.48 -25.63 -23.74
CA ASP A 706 2.20 -25.65 -24.47
C ASP A 706 0.99 -25.68 -23.52
N ASN A 707 1.07 -26.43 -22.43
CA ASN A 707 0.02 -26.49 -21.42
C ASN A 707 -0.14 -25.16 -20.65
N MET A 708 0.93 -24.38 -20.52
CA MET A 708 0.92 -23.16 -19.71
C MET A 708 0.46 -21.92 -20.49
N LYS A 709 0.34 -22.00 -21.83
CA LYS A 709 -0.01 -20.87 -22.70
C LYS A 709 -1.23 -20.08 -22.23
N SER A 710 -2.31 -20.78 -21.86
CA SER A 710 -3.54 -20.11 -21.40
C SER A 710 -3.34 -19.35 -20.10
N LEU A 711 -2.68 -19.96 -19.11
CA LEU A 711 -2.44 -19.34 -17.81
C LEU A 711 -1.48 -18.15 -17.93
N PHE A 712 -0.41 -18.29 -18.72
CA PHE A 712 0.54 -17.21 -18.94
C PHE A 712 -0.06 -16.05 -19.74
N SER A 713 -0.96 -16.33 -20.67
CA SER A 713 -1.72 -15.28 -21.38
C SER A 713 -2.67 -14.53 -20.44
N LEU A 714 -3.33 -15.24 -19.52
CA LEU A 714 -4.14 -14.65 -18.46
C LEU A 714 -3.32 -13.73 -17.54
N ILE A 715 -2.18 -14.21 -17.03
CA ILE A 715 -1.27 -13.42 -16.19
C ILE A 715 -0.78 -12.18 -16.94
N LYS A 716 -0.40 -12.34 -18.22
CA LYS A 716 0.01 -11.21 -19.06
C LYS A 716 -1.11 -10.15 -19.17
N TRP A 717 -2.34 -10.56 -19.43
CA TRP A 717 -3.48 -9.64 -19.50
C TRP A 717 -3.75 -8.94 -18.17
N CYS A 718 -3.62 -9.65 -17.03
CA CYS A 718 -3.72 -9.05 -15.70
C CYS A 718 -2.65 -7.97 -15.51
N ASN A 719 -1.40 -8.25 -15.87
CA ASN A 719 -0.30 -7.29 -15.80
C ASN A 719 -0.56 -6.04 -16.66
N GLU A 720 -1.08 -6.21 -17.88
CA GLU A 720 -1.42 -5.11 -18.79
C GLU A 720 -2.61 -4.26 -18.27
N ASN A 721 -3.51 -4.87 -17.50
CA ASN A 721 -4.68 -4.21 -16.92
C ASN A 721 -4.50 -3.77 -15.47
N ASN A 722 -3.26 -3.84 -14.96
CA ASN A 722 -2.89 -3.46 -13.60
C ASN A 722 -3.70 -4.23 -12.53
N VAL A 723 -3.98 -5.51 -12.79
CA VAL A 723 -4.64 -6.44 -11.85
C VAL A 723 -3.57 -7.25 -11.11
N PRO A 724 -3.43 -7.12 -9.78
CA PRO A 724 -2.50 -7.92 -8.98
C PRO A 724 -2.73 -9.42 -9.16
N THR A 725 -1.64 -10.17 -9.31
CA THR A 725 -1.67 -11.62 -9.44
C THR A 725 -1.08 -12.31 -8.21
N VAL A 726 -1.84 -13.22 -7.62
CA VAL A 726 -1.50 -13.96 -6.40
C VAL A 726 -1.48 -15.47 -6.69
N PHE A 727 -0.38 -16.14 -6.36
CA PHE A 727 -0.30 -17.60 -6.36
C PHE A 727 -0.26 -18.14 -4.92
N TRP A 728 -1.10 -19.11 -4.56
CA TRP A 728 -1.04 -19.79 -3.25
C TRP A 728 -0.73 -21.27 -3.40
N ASN A 729 0.49 -21.68 -3.04
CA ASN A 729 0.83 -23.10 -3.03
C ASN A 729 0.41 -23.77 -1.71
N LYS A 730 -0.75 -24.45 -1.75
CA LYS A 730 -1.32 -25.23 -0.64
C LYS A 730 -0.75 -26.64 -0.47
N GLU A 731 0.12 -27.04 -1.39
CA GLU A 731 0.67 -28.41 -1.50
C GLU A 731 2.15 -28.45 -1.07
N ASP A 732 2.69 -27.34 -0.58
CA ASP A 732 4.06 -27.25 -0.10
C ASP A 732 4.21 -27.92 1.27
N PRO A 733 5.40 -28.50 1.54
CA PRO A 733 6.59 -28.54 0.68
C PRO A 733 6.59 -29.71 -0.34
N VAL A 734 5.64 -30.64 -0.23
CA VAL A 734 5.65 -31.93 -0.96
C VAL A 734 5.63 -31.74 -2.47
N HIS A 735 4.91 -30.74 -2.98
CA HIS A 735 4.75 -30.50 -4.41
C HIS A 735 5.39 -29.19 -4.92
N PHE A 736 6.37 -28.63 -4.19
CA PHE A 736 7.11 -27.43 -4.60
C PHE A 736 7.59 -27.47 -6.06
N ASN A 737 8.31 -28.53 -6.44
CA ASN A 737 8.88 -28.70 -7.79
C ASN A 737 7.83 -28.77 -8.90
N ARG A 738 6.57 -29.12 -8.57
CA ARG A 738 5.48 -29.18 -9.55
C ARG A 738 4.96 -27.79 -9.92
N PHE A 739 5.00 -26.84 -8.98
CA PHE A 739 4.31 -25.55 -9.11
C PHE A 739 5.25 -24.35 -9.17
N ILE A 740 6.51 -24.47 -8.74
CA ILE A 740 7.46 -23.34 -8.68
C ILE A 740 7.59 -22.59 -10.01
N LYS A 741 7.69 -23.28 -11.15
CA LYS A 741 7.79 -22.66 -12.48
C LYS A 741 6.58 -21.80 -12.86
N THR A 742 5.41 -22.15 -12.32
CA THR A 742 4.17 -21.38 -12.48
C THR A 742 4.14 -20.23 -11.48
N ALA A 743 4.45 -20.51 -10.20
CA ALA A 743 4.39 -19.54 -9.10
C ALA A 743 5.26 -18.29 -9.37
N ILE A 744 6.47 -18.45 -9.90
CA ILE A 744 7.40 -17.33 -10.18
C ILE A 744 6.93 -16.37 -11.29
N LYS A 745 5.78 -16.62 -11.91
CA LYS A 745 5.15 -15.72 -12.88
C LYS A 745 4.17 -14.73 -12.26
N PHE A 746 3.81 -14.91 -10.98
CA PHE A 746 2.87 -14.07 -10.25
C PHE A 746 3.59 -12.95 -9.48
N ASP A 747 2.89 -11.86 -9.20
CA ASP A 747 3.43 -10.72 -8.44
C ASP A 747 3.65 -11.07 -6.96
N TYR A 748 2.73 -11.86 -6.39
CA TYR A 748 2.74 -12.29 -5.00
C TYR A 748 2.64 -13.81 -4.90
N ILE A 749 3.50 -14.41 -4.07
CA ILE A 749 3.50 -15.86 -3.83
C ILE A 749 3.22 -16.12 -2.36
N PHE A 750 2.24 -16.96 -2.08
CA PHE A 750 1.94 -17.49 -0.76
C PHE A 750 2.22 -18.99 -0.74
N THR A 751 2.78 -19.48 0.36
CA THR A 751 3.03 -20.91 0.58
C THR A 751 2.50 -21.33 1.93
N THR A 752 2.01 -22.56 2.06
CA THR A 752 1.59 -23.09 3.36
C THR A 752 2.76 -23.42 4.28
N ASP A 753 3.98 -23.57 3.76
CA ASP A 753 5.19 -23.87 4.55
C ASP A 753 6.18 -22.70 4.50
N GLU A 754 6.29 -21.95 5.60
CA GLU A 754 7.18 -20.79 5.74
C GLU A 754 8.63 -21.09 5.36
N ARG A 755 9.10 -22.34 5.56
CA ARG A 755 10.47 -22.73 5.20
C ARG A 755 10.74 -22.67 3.70
N MET A 756 9.69 -22.64 2.87
CA MET A 756 9.80 -22.52 1.42
C MET A 756 9.92 -21.06 0.96
N VAL A 757 9.61 -20.09 1.81
CA VAL A 757 9.66 -18.66 1.47
C VAL A 757 11.03 -18.25 0.89
N PRO A 758 12.19 -18.60 1.50
CA PRO A 758 13.49 -18.26 0.92
C PRO A 758 13.69 -18.81 -0.49
N SER A 759 13.31 -20.08 -0.74
CA SER A 759 13.47 -20.71 -2.05
C SER A 759 12.59 -20.10 -3.13
N TYR A 760 11.38 -19.66 -2.78
CA TYR A 760 10.53 -18.89 -3.69
C TYR A 760 11.10 -17.49 -3.96
N LYS A 761 11.57 -16.76 -2.94
CA LYS A 761 12.16 -15.43 -3.11
C LYS A 761 13.35 -15.46 -4.08
N GLU A 762 14.24 -16.43 -3.89
CA GLU A 762 15.40 -16.64 -4.76
C GLU A 762 14.97 -16.83 -6.22
N GLN A 763 14.03 -17.74 -6.48
CA GLN A 763 13.62 -18.11 -7.84
C GLN A 763 12.66 -17.13 -8.50
N ALA A 764 11.84 -16.41 -7.72
CA ALA A 764 10.93 -15.39 -8.23
C ALA A 764 11.66 -14.07 -8.56
N GLY A 765 12.78 -13.82 -7.88
CA GLY A 765 13.57 -12.61 -8.06
C GLY A 765 13.06 -11.39 -7.28
N HIS A 766 12.12 -11.59 -6.36
CA HIS A 766 11.53 -10.53 -5.55
C HIS A 766 11.17 -11.00 -4.13
N GLU A 767 10.95 -10.05 -3.23
CA GLU A 767 10.66 -10.28 -1.82
C GLU A 767 9.18 -10.54 -1.50
N GLN A 768 8.28 -10.37 -2.48
CA GLN A 768 6.82 -10.51 -2.34
C GLN A 768 6.38 -11.98 -2.21
N VAL A 769 6.91 -12.68 -1.20
CA VAL A 769 6.66 -14.09 -0.90
C VAL A 769 6.43 -14.27 0.59
N TYR A 770 5.32 -14.93 0.95
CA TYR A 770 4.82 -14.98 2.32
C TYR A 770 4.28 -16.36 2.70
N ALA A 771 4.22 -16.64 4.01
CA ALA A 771 3.52 -17.82 4.52
C ALA A 771 2.02 -17.53 4.64
N LEU A 772 1.17 -18.48 4.21
CA LEU A 772 -0.28 -18.43 4.37
C LEU A 772 -0.80 -19.80 4.83
N PRO A 773 -0.95 -19.99 6.15
CA PRO A 773 -1.51 -21.22 6.70
C PRO A 773 -2.97 -21.41 6.27
N PHE A 774 -3.47 -22.64 6.36
CA PHE A 774 -4.90 -22.92 6.27
C PHE A 774 -5.71 -22.18 7.35
N ALA A 775 -7.02 -22.24 7.20
CA ALA A 775 -8.00 -21.57 8.06
C ALA A 775 -9.34 -22.33 8.05
N ALA A 776 -10.28 -21.89 8.89
CA ALA A 776 -11.66 -22.34 8.87
C ALA A 776 -12.58 -21.32 8.17
N GLN A 777 -13.63 -21.81 7.51
CA GLN A 777 -14.73 -21.00 7.01
C GLN A 777 -15.90 -21.10 7.99
N PRO A 778 -16.23 -20.06 8.80
CA PRO A 778 -17.26 -20.12 9.84
C PRO A 778 -18.64 -20.55 9.34
N ALA A 779 -19.04 -20.16 8.13
CA ALA A 779 -20.35 -20.55 7.59
C ALA A 779 -20.50 -22.08 7.39
N ILE A 780 -19.39 -22.81 7.32
CA ILE A 780 -19.34 -24.26 7.12
C ILE A 780 -18.91 -24.96 8.43
N HIS A 781 -17.84 -24.46 9.04
CA HIS A 781 -17.20 -25.01 10.23
C HIS A 781 -17.53 -24.12 11.42
N ASN A 782 -18.49 -24.57 12.21
CA ASN A 782 -19.07 -23.84 13.35
C ASN A 782 -19.68 -24.82 14.35
N PRO A 783 -19.93 -24.39 15.59
CA PRO A 783 -20.39 -25.30 16.63
C PRO A 783 -21.88 -25.67 16.56
N ILE A 784 -22.65 -25.15 15.59
CA ILE A 784 -24.09 -25.45 15.48
C ILE A 784 -24.31 -26.96 15.45
N LYS A 785 -25.11 -27.45 16.39
CA LYS A 785 -25.44 -28.87 16.53
C LYS A 785 -26.12 -29.42 15.28
N ILE A 786 -25.71 -30.64 14.91
CA ILE A 786 -26.35 -31.45 13.86
C ILE A 786 -26.89 -32.79 14.40
N VAL A 787 -26.55 -33.12 15.65
CA VAL A 787 -26.99 -34.29 16.41
C VAL A 787 -27.31 -33.82 17.83
N GLU A 788 -28.26 -34.49 18.49
CA GLU A 788 -28.65 -34.19 19.88
C GLU A 788 -27.47 -34.37 20.84
N GLU A 789 -26.78 -35.50 20.72
CA GLU A 789 -25.58 -35.83 21.48
C GLU A 789 -24.47 -36.29 20.55
N ARG A 790 -23.25 -35.85 20.84
CA ARG A 790 -22.04 -36.32 20.15
C ARG A 790 -21.68 -37.70 20.63
N GLU A 791 -21.25 -38.55 19.70
CA GLU A 791 -20.67 -39.85 20.00
C GLU A 791 -19.47 -39.66 20.93
N ASN A 792 -19.49 -40.35 22.08
CA ASN A 792 -18.42 -40.33 23.08
C ASN A 792 -17.22 -41.18 22.62
N LYS A 793 -16.70 -40.86 21.43
CA LYS A 793 -15.60 -41.55 20.74
C LYS A 793 -14.69 -40.55 20.04
N ALA A 794 -13.51 -41.02 19.66
CA ALA A 794 -12.64 -40.35 18.70
C ALA A 794 -13.01 -40.72 17.26
N CYS A 795 -12.83 -39.79 16.33
CA CYS A 795 -13.06 -39.98 14.91
C CYS A 795 -11.84 -39.61 14.07
N PHE A 796 -11.48 -40.48 13.11
CA PHE A 796 -10.50 -40.18 12.06
C PHE A 796 -11.15 -40.26 10.67
N ALA A 797 -11.13 -39.17 9.92
CA ALA A 797 -11.61 -39.13 8.53
C ALA A 797 -10.43 -38.84 7.58
N GLY A 798 -9.93 -39.86 6.87
CA GLY A 798 -8.74 -39.73 6.03
C GLY A 798 -8.27 -41.04 5.38
N SER A 799 -7.08 -40.99 4.77
CA SER A 799 -6.46 -42.16 4.12
C SER A 799 -5.27 -42.67 4.93
N TYR A 800 -5.11 -43.99 4.96
CA TYR A 800 -3.89 -44.65 5.42
C TYR A 800 -2.86 -44.71 4.27
N TYR A 801 -1.56 -44.69 4.59
CA TYR A 801 -0.49 -44.80 3.58
C TYR A 801 0.64 -45.67 4.10
N ARG A 802 0.68 -46.95 3.69
CA ARG A 802 1.67 -47.94 4.15
C ARG A 802 3.11 -47.61 3.76
N HIS A 803 3.30 -46.92 2.64
CA HIS A 803 4.63 -46.58 2.11
C HIS A 803 5.33 -45.44 2.84
N HIS A 804 4.62 -44.70 3.69
CA HIS A 804 5.21 -43.68 4.55
C HIS A 804 5.38 -44.28 5.95
N GLU A 805 6.43 -45.09 6.14
CA GLU A 805 6.61 -45.92 7.34
C GLU A 805 6.52 -45.13 8.65
N GLU A 806 7.20 -43.98 8.74
CA GLU A 806 7.18 -43.15 9.94
C GLU A 806 5.77 -42.62 10.24
N ARG A 807 5.12 -42.01 9.24
CA ARG A 807 3.73 -41.54 9.35
C ARG A 807 2.76 -42.67 9.68
N ALA A 808 2.98 -43.86 9.13
CA ALA A 808 2.17 -45.04 9.42
C ALA A 808 2.34 -45.49 10.88
N ARG A 809 3.56 -45.48 11.43
CA ARG A 809 3.82 -45.79 12.85
C ARG A 809 3.16 -44.78 13.78
N ASP A 810 3.24 -43.49 13.47
CA ASP A 810 2.61 -42.44 14.29
C ASP A 810 1.08 -42.53 14.24
N MET A 811 0.54 -42.81 13.05
CA MET A 811 -0.88 -43.03 12.83
C MET A 811 -1.38 -44.27 13.57
N ASP A 812 -0.65 -45.38 13.50
CA ASP A 812 -0.95 -46.62 14.24
C ASP A 812 -0.98 -46.35 15.75
N ARG A 813 0.04 -45.64 16.28
CA ARG A 813 0.11 -45.26 17.70
C ARG A 813 -1.13 -44.48 18.14
N VAL A 814 -1.47 -43.38 17.46
CA VAL A 814 -2.61 -42.55 17.89
C VAL A 814 -3.95 -43.29 17.76
N LEU A 815 -4.13 -44.12 16.73
CA LEU A 815 -5.37 -44.89 16.52
C LEU A 815 -5.52 -46.03 17.53
N ASP A 816 -4.44 -46.77 17.84
CA ASP A 816 -4.48 -47.88 18.80
C ASP A 816 -4.84 -47.39 20.21
N TYR A 817 -4.34 -46.22 20.61
CA TYR A 817 -4.67 -45.60 21.90
C TYR A 817 -6.10 -45.03 21.91
N ALA A 818 -6.56 -44.44 20.81
CA ALA A 818 -7.96 -44.02 20.69
C ALA A 818 -8.94 -45.20 20.81
N ALA A 819 -8.61 -46.35 20.21
CA ALA A 819 -9.46 -47.54 20.20
C ALA A 819 -9.77 -48.09 21.60
N LYS A 820 -8.92 -47.83 22.62
CA LYS A 820 -9.17 -48.21 24.03
C LYS A 820 -10.38 -47.50 24.64
N TYR A 821 -10.71 -46.30 24.18
CA TYR A 821 -11.80 -45.46 24.68
C TYR A 821 -12.99 -45.40 23.73
N GLY A 822 -12.76 -45.65 22.44
CA GLY A 822 -13.76 -45.67 21.38
C GLY A 822 -13.26 -44.92 20.15
N LEU A 823 -13.25 -45.60 18.99
CA LEU A 823 -12.74 -45.08 17.74
C LEU A 823 -13.66 -45.47 16.57
N ASP A 824 -13.98 -44.49 15.72
CA ASP A 824 -14.58 -44.72 14.40
C ASP A 824 -13.68 -44.10 13.30
N ILE A 825 -13.54 -44.80 12.17
CA ILE A 825 -12.70 -44.41 11.03
C ILE A 825 -13.54 -44.28 9.76
N TYR A 826 -13.45 -43.13 9.10
CA TYR A 826 -13.96 -42.92 7.74
C TYR A 826 -12.81 -42.93 6.73
N ASP A 827 -12.65 -44.04 6.02
CA ASP A 827 -11.60 -44.24 5.02
C ASP A 827 -12.00 -43.62 3.67
N ARG A 828 -11.24 -42.62 3.23
CA ARG A 828 -11.46 -41.96 1.92
C ARG A 828 -11.35 -42.93 0.72
N ASN A 829 -10.61 -44.02 0.89
CA ASN A 829 -10.38 -45.02 -0.16
C ASN A 829 -11.20 -46.30 0.07
N PHE A 830 -12.19 -46.29 0.97
CA PHE A 830 -12.92 -47.49 1.42
C PHE A 830 -13.42 -48.36 0.26
N GLU A 831 -14.16 -47.81 -0.70
CA GLU A 831 -14.74 -48.57 -1.80
C GLU A 831 -13.67 -49.13 -2.75
N LYS A 832 -12.55 -48.40 -2.92
CA LYS A 832 -11.42 -48.84 -3.74
C LYS A 832 -10.62 -49.93 -3.02
N ASN A 833 -10.47 -49.82 -1.71
CA ASN A 833 -9.82 -50.80 -0.84
C ASN A 833 -10.60 -52.11 -0.81
N LEU A 834 -11.93 -52.07 -0.69
CA LEU A 834 -12.81 -53.25 -0.79
C LEU A 834 -12.66 -53.98 -2.13
N LYS A 835 -12.41 -53.23 -3.22
CA LYS A 835 -12.15 -53.78 -4.56
C LYS A 835 -10.70 -54.20 -4.79
N GLY A 836 -9.81 -54.06 -3.80
CA GLY A 836 -8.39 -54.38 -3.92
C GLY A 836 -7.59 -53.44 -4.82
N LEU A 837 -8.13 -52.27 -5.19
CA LEU A 837 -7.51 -51.34 -6.15
C LEU A 837 -6.43 -50.45 -5.52
N MET A 838 -6.40 -50.32 -4.19
CA MET A 838 -5.48 -49.43 -3.47
C MET A 838 -4.83 -50.13 -2.25
N PRO A 839 -4.16 -51.28 -2.40
CA PRO A 839 -3.69 -52.10 -1.28
C PRO A 839 -2.77 -51.34 -0.29
N ASN A 840 -2.01 -50.37 -0.78
CA ASN A 840 -1.11 -49.53 0.04
C ASN A 840 -1.84 -48.50 0.91
N HIS A 841 -3.16 -48.37 0.77
CA HIS A 841 -4.00 -47.44 1.53
C HIS A 841 -4.96 -48.16 2.49
N ARG A 842 -4.82 -49.48 2.65
CA ARG A 842 -5.66 -50.26 3.55
C ARG A 842 -5.13 -50.12 4.98
N PHE A 843 -6.03 -49.82 5.92
CA PHE A 843 -5.74 -49.81 7.36
C PHE A 843 -5.30 -51.20 7.86
N PRO A 844 -4.63 -51.29 9.03
CA PRO A 844 -4.31 -52.56 9.67
C PRO A 844 -5.56 -53.38 10.04
N GLU A 845 -5.48 -54.71 9.96
CA GLU A 845 -6.62 -55.64 10.22
C GLU A 845 -7.22 -55.46 11.62
N ARG A 846 -6.40 -55.14 12.63
CA ARG A 846 -6.85 -54.90 14.00
C ARG A 846 -7.81 -53.70 14.16
N LEU A 847 -7.88 -52.80 13.18
CA LEU A 847 -8.76 -51.63 13.18
C LEU A 847 -9.98 -51.79 12.25
N GLU A 848 -10.18 -52.96 11.64
CA GLU A 848 -11.25 -53.18 10.66
C GLU A 848 -12.65 -52.95 11.26
N GLU A 849 -12.86 -53.33 12.53
CA GLU A 849 -14.12 -53.10 13.25
C GLU A 849 -14.43 -51.61 13.51
N ASN A 850 -13.40 -50.76 13.48
CA ASN A 850 -13.54 -49.31 13.66
C ASN A 850 -13.93 -48.60 12.34
N ILE A 851 -13.79 -49.24 11.18
CA ILE A 851 -14.05 -48.59 9.88
C ILE A 851 -15.56 -48.54 9.60
N LYS A 852 -16.11 -47.32 9.44
CA LYS A 852 -17.54 -47.07 9.20
C LYS A 852 -17.90 -46.87 7.73
N GLY A 853 -16.91 -46.72 6.85
CA GLY A 853 -17.08 -46.47 5.42
C GLY A 853 -16.30 -45.25 4.96
N SER A 854 -16.80 -44.53 3.95
CA SER A 854 -16.26 -43.25 3.49
C SER A 854 -17.26 -42.11 3.72
N LEU A 855 -16.78 -40.87 3.78
CA LEU A 855 -17.64 -39.68 3.79
C LEU A 855 -17.41 -38.88 2.51
N LYS A 856 -18.49 -38.44 1.89
CA LYS A 856 -18.42 -37.42 0.83
C LYS A 856 -18.09 -36.07 1.46
N TYR A 857 -17.63 -35.13 0.63
CA TYR A 857 -17.24 -33.80 1.08
C TYR A 857 -18.35 -33.10 1.89
N TYR A 858 -19.58 -33.09 1.37
CA TYR A 858 -20.73 -32.47 2.03
C TYR A 858 -21.20 -33.20 3.31
N GLU A 859 -20.59 -34.32 3.68
CA GLU A 859 -20.91 -35.09 4.89
C GLU A 859 -19.77 -35.04 5.93
N ILE A 860 -18.73 -34.23 5.69
CA ILE A 860 -17.58 -34.16 6.60
C ILE A 860 -17.96 -33.56 7.97
N ASP A 861 -19.04 -32.79 8.02
CA ASP A 861 -19.65 -32.28 9.23
C ASP A 861 -20.06 -33.39 10.21
N LYS A 862 -20.44 -34.59 9.72
CA LYS A 862 -20.70 -35.76 10.57
C LYS A 862 -19.47 -36.15 11.40
N ALA A 863 -18.28 -36.12 10.79
CA ALA A 863 -17.04 -36.38 11.51
C ALA A 863 -16.67 -35.21 12.43
N TYR A 864 -16.83 -33.98 11.95
CA TYR A 864 -16.37 -32.79 12.66
C TYR A 864 -17.31 -32.34 13.78
N LYS A 865 -18.60 -32.64 13.72
CA LYS A 865 -19.61 -32.19 14.70
C LYS A 865 -20.32 -33.35 15.41
N GLY A 866 -20.20 -34.57 14.91
CA GLY A 866 -20.86 -35.76 15.47
C GLY A 866 -20.08 -36.48 16.57
N TYR A 867 -18.79 -36.15 16.78
CA TYR A 867 -17.91 -36.84 17.73
C TYR A 867 -17.33 -35.86 18.76
N LYS A 868 -16.95 -36.37 19.93
CA LYS A 868 -16.27 -35.57 20.96
C LYS A 868 -14.79 -35.29 20.64
N VAL A 869 -14.08 -36.23 20.02
CA VAL A 869 -12.64 -36.04 19.73
C VAL A 869 -12.37 -36.29 18.26
N MET A 870 -11.56 -35.42 17.66
CA MET A 870 -11.10 -35.63 16.29
C MET A 870 -9.60 -35.93 16.27
N ILE A 871 -9.22 -36.89 15.43
CA ILE A 871 -7.83 -37.29 15.25
C ILE A 871 -7.25 -36.61 14.01
N ASN A 872 -6.08 -35.99 14.17
CA ASN A 872 -5.28 -35.48 13.06
C ASN A 872 -3.94 -36.22 12.97
N VAL A 873 -3.43 -36.40 11.74
CA VAL A 873 -2.13 -37.03 11.48
C VAL A 873 -1.38 -36.16 10.48
N ASN A 874 -0.15 -35.79 10.83
CA ASN A 874 0.68 -34.89 10.04
C ASN A 874 1.69 -35.66 9.19
N THR A 875 1.94 -35.13 7.99
CA THR A 875 3.02 -35.62 7.10
C THR A 875 4.24 -34.71 7.18
N VAL A 876 4.01 -33.42 7.40
CA VAL A 876 5.06 -32.40 7.58
C VAL A 876 5.15 -32.12 9.08
N LYS A 877 6.30 -32.42 9.69
CA LYS A 877 6.50 -32.24 11.14
C LYS A 877 7.18 -30.92 11.48
N ASP A 878 8.19 -30.51 10.72
CA ASP A 878 9.07 -29.40 11.12
C ASP A 878 8.67 -28.03 10.54
N SER A 879 7.53 -27.94 9.84
CA SER A 879 7.05 -26.65 9.32
C SER A 879 6.43 -25.81 10.45
N PRO A 880 6.83 -24.53 10.60
CA PRO A 880 6.18 -23.54 11.48
C PRO A 880 4.70 -23.27 11.17
N THR A 881 4.25 -23.56 9.94
CA THR A 881 2.96 -23.07 9.44
C THR A 881 2.12 -24.13 8.72
N MET A 882 2.74 -25.22 8.27
CA MET A 882 2.05 -26.26 7.50
C MET A 882 1.58 -27.44 8.36
N PHE A 883 0.26 -27.59 8.47
CA PHE A 883 -0.43 -28.81 8.93
C PHE A 883 -1.85 -28.84 8.35
N SER A 884 -2.61 -29.92 8.61
CA SER A 884 -3.91 -30.10 7.97
C SER A 884 -4.93 -29.03 8.38
N ARG A 885 -5.68 -28.52 7.39
CA ARG A 885 -6.88 -27.67 7.59
C ARG A 885 -7.85 -28.26 8.62
N ARG A 886 -7.90 -29.59 8.74
CA ARG A 886 -8.75 -30.32 9.68
C ARG A 886 -8.64 -29.76 11.10
N VAL A 887 -7.44 -29.42 11.57
CA VAL A 887 -7.25 -28.90 12.93
C VAL A 887 -8.06 -27.62 13.15
N PHE A 888 -7.99 -26.66 12.22
CA PHE A 888 -8.79 -25.44 12.24
C PHE A 888 -10.29 -25.74 12.16
N GLU A 889 -10.68 -26.59 11.21
CA GLU A 889 -12.07 -26.94 10.93
C GLU A 889 -12.76 -27.62 12.13
N GLY A 890 -12.07 -28.53 12.82
CA GLY A 890 -12.62 -29.22 13.99
C GLY A 890 -12.71 -28.33 15.22
N LEU A 891 -11.68 -27.52 15.50
CA LEU A 891 -11.73 -26.57 16.60
C LEU A 891 -12.85 -25.55 16.42
N ALA A 892 -13.03 -24.99 15.21
CA ALA A 892 -14.16 -24.12 14.88
C ALA A 892 -15.53 -24.83 15.04
N SER A 893 -15.55 -26.15 14.83
CA SER A 893 -16.74 -26.98 14.99
C SER A 893 -17.00 -27.39 16.45
N GLY A 894 -16.22 -26.91 17.42
CA GLY A 894 -16.34 -27.30 18.82
C GLY A 894 -15.85 -28.71 19.14
N THR A 895 -14.85 -29.18 18.40
CA THR A 895 -14.31 -30.54 18.54
C THR A 895 -12.82 -30.48 18.88
N PRO A 896 -12.46 -30.78 20.15
CA PRO A 896 -11.07 -30.94 20.54
C PRO A 896 -10.31 -31.93 19.65
N VAL A 897 -9.03 -31.62 19.40
CA VAL A 897 -8.18 -32.35 18.48
C VAL A 897 -7.04 -33.03 19.23
N VAL A 898 -6.82 -34.31 18.92
CA VAL A 898 -5.60 -35.05 19.27
C VAL A 898 -4.84 -35.30 17.97
N SER A 899 -3.57 -34.91 17.93
CA SER A 899 -2.76 -34.95 16.72
C SER A 899 -1.39 -35.57 16.97
N THR A 900 -0.84 -36.21 15.95
CA THR A 900 0.61 -36.48 15.92
C THR A 900 1.37 -35.15 15.89
N TYR A 901 2.63 -35.16 16.35
CA TYR A 901 3.44 -33.93 16.43
C TYR A 901 3.55 -33.20 15.08
N ALA A 902 3.44 -31.87 15.15
CA ALA A 902 3.83 -30.94 14.10
C ALA A 902 4.12 -29.58 14.74
N LYS A 903 5.28 -29.01 14.42
CA LYS A 903 5.76 -27.73 14.92
C LYS A 903 4.75 -26.60 14.68
N GLY A 904 4.08 -26.58 13.53
CA GLY A 904 3.08 -25.54 13.26
C GLY A 904 1.85 -25.59 14.16
N ILE A 905 1.46 -26.78 14.66
CA ILE A 905 0.38 -26.86 15.64
C ILE A 905 0.86 -26.31 17.00
N GLU A 906 2.08 -26.64 17.39
CA GLU A 906 2.72 -26.13 18.61
C GLU A 906 2.80 -24.59 18.60
N GLU A 907 3.23 -24.00 17.49
CA GLU A 907 3.40 -22.54 17.38
C GLU A 907 2.07 -21.79 17.28
N ILE A 908 1.08 -22.33 16.54
CA ILE A 908 -0.21 -21.66 16.32
C ILE A 908 -1.16 -21.86 17.50
N PHE A 909 -1.25 -23.08 18.04
CA PHE A 909 -2.28 -23.47 19.01
C PHE A 909 -1.72 -23.83 20.39
N GLY A 910 -0.42 -24.12 20.51
CA GLY A 910 0.21 -24.56 21.76
C GLY A 910 -0.56 -25.70 22.41
N ASP A 911 -0.85 -25.55 23.72
CA ASP A 911 -1.56 -26.56 24.51
C ASP A 911 -3.02 -26.78 24.08
N LEU A 912 -3.62 -25.93 23.24
CA LEU A 912 -5.02 -26.05 22.84
C LEU A 912 -5.31 -27.36 22.09
N VAL A 913 -4.33 -27.83 21.31
CA VAL A 913 -4.36 -29.13 20.62
C VAL A 913 -3.41 -30.08 21.34
N TYR A 914 -3.89 -31.27 21.67
CA TYR A 914 -2.99 -32.30 22.21
C TYR A 914 -2.11 -32.82 21.07
N ILE A 915 -0.84 -32.43 21.08
CA ILE A 915 0.18 -32.94 20.17
C ILE A 915 1.18 -33.78 20.96
N SER A 916 1.39 -35.03 20.55
CA SER A 916 2.42 -35.85 21.16
C SER A 916 2.84 -37.01 20.27
N GLU A 917 4.05 -37.50 20.50
CA GLU A 917 4.52 -38.80 20.04
C GLU A 917 4.70 -39.78 21.21
N ASN A 918 4.54 -39.33 22.46
CA ASN A 918 4.62 -40.16 23.65
C ASN A 918 3.30 -40.89 23.89
N GLU A 919 3.37 -42.21 24.02
CA GLU A 919 2.22 -43.08 24.21
C GLU A 919 1.41 -42.78 25.49
N GLU A 920 2.07 -42.44 26.59
CA GLU A 920 1.39 -42.10 27.86
C GLU A 920 0.64 -40.78 27.77
N GLU A 921 1.21 -39.79 27.06
CA GLU A 921 0.56 -38.50 26.84
C GLU A 921 -0.65 -38.63 25.90
N ILE A 922 -0.55 -39.45 24.86
CA ILE A 922 -1.67 -39.76 23.95
C ILE A 922 -2.80 -40.47 24.72
N ASP A 923 -2.47 -41.49 25.53
CA ASP A 923 -3.44 -42.20 26.39
C ASP A 923 -4.17 -41.23 27.32
N LYS A 924 -3.40 -40.37 27.99
CA LYS A 924 -3.93 -39.34 28.90
C LYS A 924 -4.85 -38.37 28.17
N ALA A 925 -4.49 -37.91 26.98
CA ALA A 925 -5.32 -36.97 26.20
C ALA A 925 -6.70 -37.57 25.86
N PHE A 926 -6.73 -38.81 25.35
CA PHE A 926 -8.01 -39.48 25.06
C PHE A 926 -8.82 -39.76 26.33
N LYS A 927 -8.16 -40.21 27.40
CA LYS A 927 -8.81 -40.43 28.69
C LYS A 927 -9.46 -39.15 29.21
N GLU A 928 -8.73 -38.04 29.24
CA GLU A 928 -9.25 -36.75 29.73
C GLU A 928 -10.43 -36.27 28.88
N LEU A 929 -10.28 -36.21 27.55
CA LEU A 929 -11.33 -35.66 26.68
C LEU A 929 -12.60 -36.52 26.61
N LEU A 930 -12.50 -37.84 26.76
CA LEU A 930 -13.65 -38.75 26.66
C LEU A 930 -14.28 -39.11 28.01
N THR A 931 -13.64 -38.76 29.13
CA THR A 931 -14.15 -39.07 30.50
C THR A 931 -14.32 -37.86 31.41
N ASN A 932 -13.74 -36.68 31.06
CA ASN A 932 -13.87 -35.44 31.83
C ASN A 932 -14.58 -34.36 31.00
N ASP A 933 -15.87 -34.16 31.27
CA ASP A 933 -16.72 -33.23 30.53
C ASP A 933 -16.31 -31.75 30.71
N GLU A 934 -15.77 -31.39 31.88
CA GLU A 934 -15.29 -30.02 32.16
C GLU A 934 -14.11 -29.66 31.25
N VAL A 935 -13.11 -30.55 31.18
CA VAL A 935 -11.93 -30.37 30.31
C VAL A 935 -12.34 -30.34 28.84
N TYR A 936 -13.24 -31.24 28.42
CA TYR A 936 -13.78 -31.26 27.06
C TYR A 936 -14.43 -29.93 26.68
N ARG A 937 -15.35 -29.42 27.51
CA ARG A 937 -16.07 -28.16 27.23
C ARG A 937 -15.14 -26.97 27.23
N GLN A 938 -14.17 -26.91 28.15
CA GLN A 938 -13.17 -25.85 28.19
C GLN A 938 -12.35 -25.83 26.90
N LYS A 939 -11.81 -26.99 26.46
CA LYS A 939 -11.05 -27.11 25.21
C LYS A 939 -11.90 -26.74 23.99
N SER A 940 -13.14 -27.19 23.95
CA SER A 940 -14.08 -26.85 22.87
C SER A 940 -14.30 -25.35 22.77
N MET A 941 -14.62 -24.67 23.88
CA MET A 941 -14.90 -23.23 23.87
C MET A 941 -13.69 -22.39 23.50
N ILE A 942 -12.52 -22.69 24.06
CA ILE A 942 -11.28 -21.99 23.73
C ILE A 942 -10.93 -22.23 22.24
N GLY A 943 -11.13 -23.46 21.75
CA GLY A 943 -10.96 -23.84 20.33
C GLY A 943 -11.80 -23.01 19.38
N ILE A 944 -13.10 -22.91 19.65
CA ILE A 944 -14.04 -22.12 18.86
C ILE A 944 -13.61 -20.65 18.84
N ARG A 945 -13.39 -20.06 20.02
CA ARG A 945 -13.04 -18.65 20.14
C ARG A 945 -11.73 -18.32 19.43
N ASP A 946 -10.70 -19.14 19.62
CA ASP A 946 -9.38 -18.90 19.04
C ASP A 946 -9.43 -18.92 17.50
N VAL A 947 -10.05 -19.96 16.92
CA VAL A 947 -10.16 -20.07 15.47
C VAL A 947 -11.05 -18.99 14.87
N LEU A 948 -12.24 -18.74 15.43
CA LEU A 948 -13.16 -17.74 14.89
C LEU A 948 -12.63 -16.30 15.01
N SER A 949 -11.72 -16.04 15.96
CA SER A 949 -11.13 -14.71 16.13
C SER A 949 -9.87 -14.47 15.29
N LYS A 950 -9.12 -15.52 14.92
CA LYS A 950 -7.75 -15.38 14.36
C LYS A 950 -7.47 -16.20 13.10
N HIS A 951 -8.18 -17.29 12.89
CA HIS A 951 -7.81 -18.32 11.91
C HIS A 951 -8.95 -18.63 10.93
N THR A 952 -9.64 -17.58 10.48
CA THR A 952 -10.68 -17.66 9.44
C THR A 952 -10.13 -17.29 8.06
N TYR A 953 -10.82 -17.72 6.99
CA TYR A 953 -10.48 -17.29 5.63
C TYR A 953 -10.71 -15.79 5.40
N THR A 954 -11.56 -15.14 6.20
CA THR A 954 -11.65 -13.67 6.26
C THR A 954 -10.31 -13.05 6.61
N GLU A 955 -9.64 -13.54 7.67
CA GLU A 955 -8.33 -13.03 8.08
C GLU A 955 -7.23 -13.35 7.05
N ARG A 956 -7.31 -14.51 6.38
CA ARG A 956 -6.40 -14.83 5.27
C ARG A 956 -6.58 -13.88 4.09
N LEU A 957 -7.83 -13.57 3.72
CA LEU A 957 -8.12 -12.65 2.62
C LEU A 957 -7.70 -11.22 2.95
N LYS A 958 -7.94 -10.76 4.18
CA LYS A 958 -7.46 -9.45 4.66
C LYS A 958 -5.95 -9.34 4.54
N TYR A 959 -5.22 -10.35 5.01
CA TYR A 959 -3.77 -10.39 4.90
C TYR A 959 -3.29 -10.36 3.44
N ILE A 960 -3.91 -11.14 2.55
CA ILE A 960 -3.60 -11.11 1.10
C ILE A 960 -3.84 -9.70 0.53
N CYS A 961 -4.97 -9.07 0.84
CA CYS A 961 -5.31 -7.74 0.34
C CYS A 961 -4.34 -6.67 0.86
N GLU A 962 -3.95 -6.74 2.14
CA GLU A 962 -2.96 -5.83 2.74
C GLU A 962 -1.61 -5.92 2.01
N ILE A 963 -1.11 -7.14 1.81
CA ILE A 963 0.14 -7.39 1.09
C ILE A 963 0.05 -6.94 -0.38
N ALA A 964 -1.09 -7.19 -1.03
CA ALA A 964 -1.33 -6.81 -2.42
C ALA A 964 -1.65 -5.32 -2.61
N GLY A 965 -1.71 -4.52 -1.53
CA GLY A 965 -2.05 -3.10 -1.58
C GLY A 965 -3.49 -2.82 -2.02
N ILE A 966 -4.42 -3.76 -1.76
CA ILE A 966 -5.82 -3.65 -2.14
C ILE A 966 -6.62 -3.09 -0.95
N PRO A 967 -7.16 -1.87 -1.06
CA PRO A 967 -7.82 -1.21 0.05
C PRO A 967 -9.25 -1.74 0.24
N VAL A 968 -9.36 -2.65 1.21
CA VAL A 968 -10.62 -3.22 1.70
C VAL A 968 -10.74 -3.03 3.19
N TYR A 969 -11.97 -3.09 3.70
CA TYR A 969 -12.22 -3.14 5.14
C TYR A 969 -13.17 -4.29 5.50
N TYR A 970 -13.00 -4.82 6.71
CA TYR A 970 -13.88 -5.79 7.34
C TYR A 970 -13.90 -5.52 8.84
N GLU A 971 -15.10 -5.40 9.41
CA GLU A 971 -15.31 -5.26 10.83
C GLU A 971 -16.50 -6.14 11.24
N LEU A 972 -16.44 -6.69 12.45
CA LEU A 972 -17.59 -7.35 13.02
C LEU A 972 -18.67 -6.30 13.39
N PRO A 973 -19.96 -6.69 13.42
CA PRO A 973 -21.05 -5.73 13.61
C PRO A 973 -20.96 -4.97 14.93
N LYS A 974 -21.25 -3.67 14.93
CA LYS A 974 -21.28 -2.90 16.19
C LYS A 974 -22.46 -3.33 17.08
N VAL A 975 -22.26 -3.36 18.40
CA VAL A 975 -23.31 -3.64 19.40
C VAL A 975 -23.46 -2.49 20.41
N THR A 976 -24.71 -2.09 20.70
CA THR A 976 -25.02 -1.16 21.79
C THR A 976 -25.49 -1.92 23.03
N VAL A 977 -24.76 -1.77 24.13
CA VAL A 977 -25.13 -2.29 25.44
C VAL A 977 -26.05 -1.28 26.12
N LEU A 978 -27.24 -1.72 26.48
CA LEU A 978 -28.23 -0.96 27.24
C LEU A 978 -28.19 -1.37 28.70
N ALA A 979 -28.25 -0.41 29.61
CA ALA A 979 -28.44 -0.70 31.04
C ALA A 979 -29.30 0.37 31.71
N LEU A 980 -30.19 -0.09 32.60
CA LEU A 980 -31.09 0.74 33.40
C LEU A 980 -30.49 0.90 34.80
N ILE A 981 -30.24 2.14 35.20
CA ILE A 981 -29.43 2.49 36.37
C ILE A 981 -30.24 3.34 37.35
N HIS A 982 -30.26 2.92 38.61
CA HIS A 982 -31.00 3.56 39.71
C HIS A 982 -30.11 3.97 40.88
N SER A 983 -28.81 3.64 40.84
CA SER A 983 -27.82 4.09 41.83
C SER A 983 -26.42 4.27 41.24
N LYS A 984 -25.55 4.97 41.95
CA LYS A 984 -24.13 5.13 41.58
C LYS A 984 -23.39 3.79 41.51
N ASP A 985 -23.70 2.86 42.41
CA ASP A 985 -23.01 1.56 42.46
C ASP A 985 -23.37 0.68 41.26
N GLU A 986 -24.64 0.69 40.86
CA GLU A 986 -25.09 0.02 39.63
C GLU A 986 -24.39 0.59 38.40
N PHE A 987 -24.25 1.93 38.32
CA PHE A 987 -23.56 2.61 37.22
C PHE A 987 -22.13 2.10 37.07
N TYR A 988 -21.34 2.17 38.16
CA TYR A 988 -19.93 1.81 38.11
C TYR A 988 -19.72 0.31 37.88
N ARG A 989 -20.60 -0.54 38.42
CA ARG A 989 -20.56 -1.98 38.17
C ARG A 989 -20.79 -2.32 36.70
N VAL A 990 -21.83 -1.76 36.08
CA VAL A 990 -22.09 -1.99 34.65
C VAL A 990 -20.96 -1.42 33.80
N LEU A 991 -20.48 -0.21 34.12
CA LEU A 991 -19.35 0.42 33.42
C LEU A 991 -18.11 -0.47 33.47
N GLN A 992 -17.74 -0.99 34.64
CA GLN A 992 -16.60 -1.88 34.80
C GLN A 992 -16.75 -3.16 33.97
N GLN A 993 -17.92 -3.79 34.00
CA GLN A 993 -18.19 -5.01 33.22
C GLN A 993 -18.16 -4.75 31.72
N PHE A 994 -18.65 -3.59 31.27
CA PHE A 994 -18.56 -3.15 29.89
C PHE A 994 -17.11 -2.89 29.48
N GLU A 995 -16.35 -2.13 30.27
CA GLU A 995 -14.94 -1.82 29.99
C GLU A 995 -14.10 -3.09 29.89
N ASN A 996 -14.38 -4.10 30.73
CA ASN A 996 -13.71 -5.41 30.71
C ASN A 996 -14.05 -6.31 29.50
N GLN A 997 -15.06 -5.99 28.68
CA GLN A 997 -15.38 -6.80 27.50
C GLN A 997 -14.25 -6.72 26.46
N LYS A 998 -13.79 -7.86 25.93
CA LYS A 998 -12.76 -7.88 24.87
C LYS A 998 -13.27 -7.50 23.48
N TYR A 999 -14.58 -7.52 23.26
CA TYR A 999 -15.16 -7.09 21.99
C TYR A 999 -15.00 -5.58 21.81
N GLU A 1000 -14.37 -5.14 20.72
CA GLU A 1000 -14.00 -3.73 20.53
C GLU A 1000 -15.12 -2.88 19.92
N HIS A 1001 -15.93 -3.45 19.03
CA HIS A 1001 -17.00 -2.73 18.32
C HIS A 1001 -18.26 -2.61 19.19
N LYS A 1002 -18.13 -2.01 20.37
CA LYS A 1002 -19.21 -1.85 21.37
C LYS A 1002 -19.38 -0.39 21.79
N GLU A 1003 -20.59 -0.03 22.22
CA GLU A 1003 -20.86 1.20 22.95
C GLU A 1003 -21.83 0.94 24.11
N LEU A 1004 -21.79 1.77 25.14
CA LEU A 1004 -22.60 1.64 26.35
C LEU A 1004 -23.55 2.83 26.49
N TYR A 1005 -24.84 2.54 26.58
CA TYR A 1005 -25.92 3.50 26.78
C TYR A 1005 -26.55 3.24 28.14
N LEU A 1006 -26.32 4.18 29.07
CA LEU A 1006 -26.80 4.11 30.44
C LEU A 1006 -28.03 4.99 30.59
N LEU A 1007 -29.18 4.38 30.86
CA LEU A 1007 -30.43 5.07 31.15
C LEU A 1007 -30.54 5.25 32.65
N VAL A 1008 -30.42 6.50 33.09
CA VAL A 1008 -30.22 6.87 34.48
C VAL A 1008 -31.51 7.50 35.02
N ASP A 1009 -31.98 6.99 36.16
CA ASP A 1009 -33.04 7.61 36.97
C ASP A 1009 -32.48 8.77 37.83
N THR A 1010 -33.36 9.59 38.39
CA THR A 1010 -32.94 10.69 39.28
C THR A 1010 -32.57 10.14 40.67
N PHE A 1011 -31.28 10.00 40.94
CA PHE A 1011 -30.71 9.65 42.26
C PHE A 1011 -29.55 10.58 42.63
N ASP A 1012 -29.16 10.66 43.90
CA ASP A 1012 -28.12 11.60 44.35
C ASP A 1012 -26.79 11.43 43.59
N GLY A 1013 -26.37 12.52 42.93
CA GLY A 1013 -25.15 12.60 42.12
C GLY A 1013 -25.24 11.99 40.71
N TYR A 1014 -26.45 11.74 40.18
CA TYR A 1014 -26.64 11.40 38.77
C TYR A 1014 -26.05 12.46 37.82
N LEU A 1015 -26.20 13.76 38.13
CA LEU A 1015 -25.67 14.87 37.31
C LEU A 1015 -24.14 14.85 37.20
N GLU A 1016 -23.43 14.43 38.24
CA GLU A 1016 -21.97 14.28 38.23
C GLU A 1016 -21.56 13.20 37.21
N LEU A 1017 -22.32 12.11 37.15
CA LEU A 1017 -22.09 11.04 36.17
C LEU A 1017 -22.33 11.53 34.74
N PHE A 1018 -23.36 12.35 34.50
CA PHE A 1018 -23.61 12.96 33.18
C PHE A 1018 -22.49 13.88 32.70
N GLN A 1019 -21.95 14.71 33.59
CA GLN A 1019 -20.85 15.62 33.27
C GLN A 1019 -19.55 14.85 33.01
N LYS A 1020 -19.33 13.77 33.77
CA LYS A 1020 -18.11 12.96 33.67
C LYS A 1020 -18.15 11.99 32.48
N TYR A 1021 -19.32 11.43 32.17
CA TYR A 1021 -19.48 10.36 31.20
C TYR A 1021 -20.48 10.75 30.11
N ASN A 1022 -19.92 11.15 28.97
CA ASN A 1022 -20.56 11.30 27.66
C ASN A 1022 -19.45 11.30 26.60
N THR A 1023 -18.72 10.19 26.55
CA THR A 1023 -17.59 9.98 25.65
C THR A 1023 -18.07 9.33 24.35
N LYS A 1024 -17.14 9.05 23.43
CA LYS A 1024 -17.45 8.36 22.17
C LYS A 1024 -18.09 6.97 22.40
N SER A 1025 -17.69 6.25 23.45
CA SER A 1025 -18.09 4.87 23.74
C SER A 1025 -19.08 4.71 24.89
N VAL A 1026 -19.21 5.70 25.79
CA VAL A 1026 -20.13 5.66 26.94
C VAL A 1026 -21.02 6.89 26.92
N LYS A 1027 -22.33 6.68 26.78
CA LYS A 1027 -23.34 7.73 26.70
C LYS A 1027 -24.37 7.57 27.82
N THR A 1028 -24.76 8.70 28.42
CA THR A 1028 -25.74 8.74 29.50
C THR A 1028 -27.02 9.42 29.03
N PHE A 1029 -28.17 8.84 29.38
CA PHE A 1029 -29.49 9.33 28.98
C PHE A 1029 -30.42 9.38 30.19
N ILE A 1030 -31.19 10.46 30.32
CA ILE A 1030 -32.17 10.58 31.41
C ILE A 1030 -33.42 9.82 30.98
N ARG A 1031 -33.80 8.80 31.77
CA ARG A 1031 -34.90 7.89 31.42
C ARG A 1031 -36.21 8.62 31.10
N SER A 1032 -36.54 9.66 31.87
CA SER A 1032 -37.77 10.44 31.70
C SER A 1032 -37.88 11.16 30.35
N TYR A 1033 -36.78 11.32 29.60
CA TYR A 1033 -36.78 11.95 28.27
C TYR A 1033 -36.90 10.96 27.10
N MET A 1034 -36.90 9.65 27.35
CA MET A 1034 -36.94 8.64 26.29
C MET A 1034 -38.27 8.61 25.52
N HIS A 1035 -39.35 9.15 26.09
CA HIS A 1035 -40.64 9.32 25.40
C HIS A 1035 -40.57 10.20 24.13
N LYS A 1036 -39.46 10.93 23.93
CA LYS A 1036 -39.23 11.75 22.74
C LYS A 1036 -38.88 10.95 21.49
N TYR A 1037 -38.44 9.71 21.65
CA TYR A 1037 -38.15 8.78 20.55
C TYR A 1037 -39.33 7.84 20.36
N GLN A 1038 -39.76 7.62 19.12
CA GLN A 1038 -40.89 6.73 18.85
C GLN A 1038 -40.48 5.26 18.96
N ASN A 1039 -39.34 4.91 18.36
CA ASN A 1039 -38.82 3.55 18.30
C ASN A 1039 -37.30 3.54 18.54
N ILE A 1040 -36.73 2.36 18.70
CA ILE A 1040 -35.32 2.21 19.07
C ILE A 1040 -34.34 2.67 17.97
N LEU A 1041 -34.74 2.63 16.70
CA LEU A 1041 -33.87 3.01 15.57
C LEU A 1041 -33.67 4.53 15.47
N GLU A 1042 -34.55 5.33 16.09
CA GLU A 1042 -34.34 6.78 16.23
C GLU A 1042 -33.29 7.13 17.28
N TRP A 1043 -32.92 6.15 18.12
CA TRP A 1043 -32.02 6.35 19.26
C TRP A 1043 -30.69 5.59 19.12
N ILE A 1044 -30.70 4.44 18.44
CA ILE A 1044 -29.56 3.53 18.31
C ILE A 1044 -29.29 3.25 16.83
N ASP A 1045 -28.09 3.59 16.38
CA ASP A 1045 -27.63 3.38 15.00
C ASP A 1045 -26.89 2.05 14.80
N SER A 1046 -26.58 1.32 15.88
CA SER A 1046 -25.86 0.06 15.78
C SER A 1046 -26.78 -1.07 15.26
N PRO A 1047 -26.23 -2.02 14.49
CA PRO A 1047 -27.03 -3.14 13.95
C PRO A 1047 -27.51 -4.12 15.03
N TYR A 1048 -26.86 -4.15 16.19
CA TYR A 1048 -27.23 -5.01 17.31
C TYR A 1048 -27.35 -4.26 18.63
N ILE A 1049 -28.26 -4.71 19.49
CA ILE A 1049 -28.36 -4.29 20.88
C ILE A 1049 -28.23 -5.47 21.82
N THR A 1050 -27.86 -5.20 23.07
CA THR A 1050 -27.93 -6.17 24.17
C THR A 1050 -28.28 -5.44 25.46
N TYR A 1051 -28.87 -6.14 26.42
CA TYR A 1051 -29.19 -5.57 27.73
C TYR A 1051 -28.26 -6.15 28.80
N PHE A 1052 -27.57 -5.28 29.54
CA PHE A 1052 -26.83 -5.64 30.74
C PHE A 1052 -27.73 -5.41 31.95
N ASN A 1053 -28.13 -6.49 32.60
CA ASN A 1053 -28.86 -6.44 33.84
C ASN A 1053 -27.90 -6.07 34.98
N LYS A 1054 -28.27 -5.06 35.75
CA LYS A 1054 -27.51 -4.54 36.90
C LYS A 1054 -27.22 -5.58 37.99
N ASN A 1055 -27.97 -6.67 38.03
CA ASN A 1055 -27.84 -7.77 39.00
C ASN A 1055 -27.04 -8.97 38.46
N ASP A 1056 -26.66 -8.97 37.19
CA ASP A 1056 -25.97 -10.09 36.55
C ASP A 1056 -24.47 -9.83 36.40
N PHE A 1057 -23.73 -10.92 36.25
CA PHE A 1057 -22.31 -10.88 35.91
C PHE A 1057 -22.08 -11.30 34.46
N TYR A 1058 -21.28 -10.49 33.76
CA TYR A 1058 -20.88 -10.59 32.36
C TYR A 1058 -19.36 -10.68 32.30
N GLY A 1059 -18.85 -11.87 31.97
CA GLY A 1059 -17.43 -12.13 31.86
C GLY A 1059 -16.79 -11.42 30.65
N SER A 1060 -15.46 -11.29 30.65
CA SER A 1060 -14.74 -10.51 29.63
C SER A 1060 -14.97 -10.95 28.17
N ASN A 1061 -15.32 -12.21 27.92
CA ASN A 1061 -15.59 -12.73 26.58
C ASN A 1061 -17.09 -12.78 26.23
N TYR A 1062 -18.01 -12.33 27.11
CA TYR A 1062 -19.46 -12.44 26.89
C TYR A 1062 -19.91 -11.89 25.54
N LEU A 1063 -19.57 -10.63 25.25
CA LEU A 1063 -19.91 -10.02 23.96
C LEU A 1063 -19.11 -10.65 22.82
N LEU A 1064 -17.85 -11.00 23.04
CA LEU A 1064 -17.01 -11.58 22.01
C LEU A 1064 -17.62 -12.89 21.49
N ASP A 1065 -18.01 -13.78 22.38
CA ASP A 1065 -18.57 -15.09 22.03
C ASP A 1065 -19.89 -14.95 21.25
N LEU A 1066 -20.79 -14.05 21.69
CA LEU A 1066 -22.06 -13.80 21.00
C LEU A 1066 -21.87 -13.09 19.65
N MET A 1067 -20.93 -12.15 19.55
CA MET A 1067 -20.68 -11.43 18.30
C MET A 1067 -19.92 -12.27 17.28
N LEU A 1068 -19.04 -13.19 17.70
CA LEU A 1068 -18.45 -14.19 16.81
C LEU A 1068 -19.51 -15.09 16.17
N ALA A 1069 -20.63 -15.37 16.86
CA ALA A 1069 -21.71 -16.18 16.30
C ALA A 1069 -22.35 -15.55 15.04
N THR A 1070 -22.31 -14.21 14.91
CA THR A 1070 -22.79 -13.52 13.71
C THR A 1070 -22.02 -13.91 12.43
N THR A 1071 -20.85 -14.54 12.55
CA THR A 1071 -20.08 -15.03 11.41
C THR A 1071 -20.62 -16.34 10.82
N PHE A 1072 -21.44 -17.08 11.57
CA PHE A 1072 -21.95 -18.39 11.15
C PHE A 1072 -23.46 -18.57 11.29
N THR A 1073 -24.17 -17.67 11.98
CA THR A 1073 -25.64 -17.66 12.06
C THR A 1073 -26.19 -16.26 11.76
N ASP A 1074 -27.31 -16.21 11.03
CA ASP A 1074 -28.05 -14.97 10.73
C ASP A 1074 -29.29 -14.79 11.63
N SER A 1075 -29.33 -15.52 12.75
CA SER A 1075 -30.42 -15.46 13.73
C SER A 1075 -30.71 -14.02 14.19
N ASP A 1076 -31.99 -13.68 14.37
CA ASP A 1076 -32.41 -12.36 14.84
C ASP A 1076 -32.00 -12.12 16.31
N PHE A 1077 -32.01 -13.20 17.10
CA PHE A 1077 -31.60 -13.23 18.50
C PHE A 1077 -30.49 -14.26 18.69
N ILE A 1078 -29.40 -13.85 19.33
CA ILE A 1078 -28.23 -14.68 19.65
C ILE A 1078 -27.97 -14.53 21.14
N GLY A 1079 -28.23 -15.57 21.92
CA GLY A 1079 -28.13 -15.49 23.38
C GLY A 1079 -27.64 -16.77 24.03
N LYS A 1080 -27.77 -16.85 25.35
CA LYS A 1080 -27.38 -18.01 26.15
C LYS A 1080 -28.61 -18.60 26.82
N SER A 1081 -29.21 -19.62 26.20
CA SER A 1081 -30.32 -20.38 26.81
C SER A 1081 -29.79 -21.25 27.94
N ALA A 1082 -28.75 -22.03 27.67
CA ALA A 1082 -27.93 -22.66 28.69
C ALA A 1082 -27.05 -21.59 29.34
N HIS A 1083 -27.08 -21.46 30.66
CA HIS A 1083 -26.27 -20.49 31.40
C HIS A 1083 -26.17 -20.82 32.89
N TYR A 1084 -25.27 -20.14 33.60
CA TYR A 1084 -25.16 -20.25 35.05
C TYR A 1084 -26.06 -19.23 35.77
N LYS A 1085 -26.66 -19.63 36.90
CA LYS A 1085 -27.42 -18.76 37.80
C LYS A 1085 -26.88 -18.89 39.21
N TYR A 1086 -26.76 -17.78 39.92
CA TYR A 1086 -26.42 -17.75 41.33
C TYR A 1086 -27.69 -17.81 42.18
N GLU A 1087 -27.84 -18.87 42.98
CA GLU A 1087 -29.00 -19.08 43.83
C GLU A 1087 -28.59 -19.84 45.09
N ASN A 1088 -29.12 -19.46 46.26
CA ASN A 1088 -28.82 -20.10 47.54
C ASN A 1088 -27.31 -20.23 47.87
N LYS A 1089 -26.51 -19.23 47.50
CA LYS A 1089 -25.04 -19.21 47.64
C LYS A 1089 -24.29 -20.30 46.84
N ALA A 1090 -24.93 -20.83 45.80
CA ALA A 1090 -24.35 -21.81 44.87
C ALA A 1090 -24.56 -21.38 43.42
N VAL A 1091 -23.74 -21.93 42.52
CA VAL A 1091 -23.91 -21.78 41.07
C VAL A 1091 -24.65 -23.00 40.55
N ILE A 1092 -25.77 -22.78 39.87
CA ILE A 1092 -26.58 -23.81 39.22
C ILE A 1092 -26.63 -23.57 37.71
N GLU A 1093 -26.62 -24.64 36.93
CA GLU A 1093 -26.79 -24.56 35.47
C GLU A 1093 -28.29 -24.58 35.11
N GLN A 1094 -28.69 -23.65 34.25
CA GLN A 1094 -30.04 -23.53 33.69
C GLN A 1094 -30.06 -24.09 32.27
N ASN A 1095 -31.16 -24.75 31.88
CA ASN A 1095 -31.37 -25.33 30.55
C ASN A 1095 -30.15 -26.12 30.04
N ALA A 1096 -29.64 -27.02 30.87
CA ALA A 1096 -28.45 -27.80 30.58
C ALA A 1096 -28.54 -28.47 29.20
N ASN A 1097 -27.41 -28.47 28.49
CA ASN A 1097 -27.25 -28.95 27.12
C ASN A 1097 -27.90 -28.10 26.02
N ALA A 1098 -28.63 -27.00 26.30
CA ALA A 1098 -29.18 -26.12 25.26
C ALA A 1098 -28.14 -25.18 24.61
N GLU A 1099 -26.95 -25.70 24.28
CA GLU A 1099 -25.82 -24.95 23.70
C GLU A 1099 -25.75 -25.17 22.19
N TYR A 1100 -25.41 -24.12 21.43
CA TYR A 1100 -25.20 -24.15 19.97
C TYR A 1100 -26.38 -24.71 19.15
N GLU A 1101 -27.61 -24.34 19.52
CA GLU A 1101 -28.83 -24.79 18.85
C GLU A 1101 -29.87 -23.68 18.72
N PHE A 1102 -30.82 -23.87 17.83
CA PHE A 1102 -31.98 -22.99 17.72
C PHE A 1102 -32.99 -23.32 18.81
N VAL A 1103 -33.38 -22.33 19.59
CA VAL A 1103 -34.23 -22.49 20.78
C VAL A 1103 -35.54 -21.73 20.62
N THR A 1104 -36.52 -22.05 21.47
CA THR A 1104 -37.84 -21.40 21.43
C THR A 1104 -37.95 -20.19 22.36
N SER A 1105 -36.98 -19.98 23.25
CA SER A 1105 -36.99 -18.87 24.20
C SER A 1105 -35.56 -18.41 24.53
N LEU A 1106 -35.42 -17.11 24.76
CA LEU A 1106 -34.20 -16.44 25.21
C LEU A 1106 -34.58 -15.27 26.11
N GLN A 1107 -33.73 -15.03 27.11
CA GLN A 1107 -33.91 -13.95 28.09
C GLN A 1107 -33.20 -12.67 27.62
N PRO A 1108 -33.79 -11.47 27.82
CA PRO A 1108 -33.16 -10.21 27.43
C PRO A 1108 -31.75 -9.99 27.97
N ALA A 1109 -31.51 -10.37 29.23
CA ALA A 1109 -30.24 -10.15 29.92
C ALA A 1109 -29.08 -11.00 29.38
N SER A 1110 -29.37 -12.07 28.64
CA SER A 1110 -28.38 -13.02 28.11
C SER A 1110 -28.32 -13.06 26.58
N THR A 1111 -28.83 -12.02 25.90
CA THR A 1111 -29.08 -12.06 24.45
C THR A 1111 -28.69 -10.76 23.75
N VAL A 1112 -27.97 -10.90 22.64
CA VAL A 1112 -27.77 -9.88 21.61
C VAL A 1112 -28.86 -10.01 20.54
N VAL A 1113 -29.42 -8.89 20.09
CA VAL A 1113 -30.57 -8.84 19.17
C VAL A 1113 -30.30 -7.86 18.04
N LYS A 1114 -30.70 -8.21 16.81
CA LYS A 1114 -30.72 -7.26 15.69
C LYS A 1114 -31.65 -6.09 16.01
N THR A 1115 -31.13 -4.86 15.97
CA THR A 1115 -31.87 -3.65 16.37
C THR A 1115 -33.17 -3.48 15.58
N GLU A 1116 -33.15 -3.82 14.28
CA GLU A 1116 -34.29 -3.70 13.36
C GLU A 1116 -35.51 -4.57 13.73
N VAL A 1117 -35.32 -5.59 14.57
CA VAL A 1117 -36.42 -6.45 15.05
C VAL A 1117 -37.46 -5.63 15.81
N PHE A 1118 -37.02 -4.57 16.50
CA PHE A 1118 -37.89 -3.69 17.27
C PHE A 1118 -38.40 -2.47 16.48
N SER A 1119 -38.19 -2.41 15.16
CA SER A 1119 -38.57 -1.27 14.30
C SER A 1119 -40.06 -0.88 14.36
N LYS A 1120 -40.93 -1.83 14.72
CA LYS A 1120 -42.39 -1.64 14.81
C LYS A 1120 -42.90 -1.52 16.25
N GLU A 1121 -42.02 -1.53 17.23
CA GLU A 1121 -42.37 -1.42 18.65
C GLU A 1121 -42.03 -0.04 19.21
N SER A 1122 -42.83 0.43 20.17
CA SER A 1122 -42.50 1.70 20.83
C SER A 1122 -41.25 1.52 21.69
N LEU A 1123 -40.40 2.54 21.77
CA LEU A 1123 -39.18 2.46 22.59
C LEU A 1123 -39.50 2.13 24.06
N LEU A 1124 -40.59 2.68 24.59
CA LEU A 1124 -41.01 2.44 25.98
C LEU A 1124 -41.41 0.98 26.21
N ASP A 1125 -42.10 0.35 25.25
CA ASP A 1125 -42.45 -1.08 25.36
C ASP A 1125 -41.21 -1.96 25.32
N VAL A 1126 -40.24 -1.63 24.45
CA VAL A 1126 -38.97 -2.37 24.36
C VAL A 1126 -38.21 -2.25 25.68
N LEU A 1127 -38.01 -1.04 26.20
CA LEU A 1127 -37.33 -0.83 27.48
C LEU A 1127 -38.04 -1.54 28.65
N SER A 1128 -39.38 -1.53 28.67
CA SER A 1128 -40.16 -2.26 29.67
C SER A 1128 -39.96 -3.78 29.58
N LYS A 1129 -39.95 -4.36 28.37
CA LYS A 1129 -39.66 -5.78 28.16
C LYS A 1129 -38.26 -6.17 28.63
N LEU A 1130 -37.25 -5.32 28.36
CA LEU A 1130 -35.87 -5.53 28.81
C LEU A 1130 -35.79 -5.53 30.35
N GLU A 1131 -36.38 -4.52 31.00
CA GLU A 1131 -36.37 -4.38 32.46
C GLU A 1131 -37.10 -5.52 33.18
N ASN A 1132 -38.26 -5.92 32.65
CA ASN A 1132 -39.10 -6.97 33.22
C ASN A 1132 -38.57 -8.39 32.91
N GLY A 1133 -37.50 -8.53 32.13
CA GLY A 1133 -37.00 -9.85 31.69
C GLY A 1133 -38.03 -10.62 30.87
N THR A 1134 -38.78 -9.94 29.99
CA THR A 1134 -39.79 -10.62 29.16
C THR A 1134 -39.11 -11.45 28.07
N GLU A 1135 -39.37 -12.76 28.07
CA GLU A 1135 -38.79 -13.69 27.09
C GLU A 1135 -39.13 -13.34 25.63
N TYR A 1136 -38.19 -13.62 24.74
CA TYR A 1136 -38.34 -13.37 23.30
C TYR A 1136 -39.19 -14.42 22.55
N THR A 1137 -39.79 -15.39 23.25
CA THR A 1137 -40.67 -16.43 22.66
C THR A 1137 -41.77 -15.85 21.76
N SER A 1138 -42.30 -14.67 22.11
CA SER A 1138 -43.36 -14.03 21.34
C SER A 1138 -42.94 -13.58 19.94
N TYR A 1139 -41.64 -13.50 19.62
CA TYR A 1139 -41.14 -13.09 18.31
C TYR A 1139 -41.12 -14.23 17.28
N LEU A 1140 -41.18 -15.49 17.73
CA LEU A 1140 -41.28 -16.66 16.84
C LEU A 1140 -42.51 -16.59 15.91
N LYS A 1141 -43.63 -16.04 16.40
CA LYS A 1141 -44.87 -15.87 15.60
C LYS A 1141 -44.71 -14.91 14.43
N PHE A 1142 -43.64 -14.10 14.43
CA PHE A 1142 -43.28 -13.20 13.34
C PHE A 1142 -42.18 -13.78 12.43
N GLY A 1143 -41.88 -15.08 12.56
CA GLY A 1143 -40.86 -15.77 11.77
C GLY A 1143 -39.42 -15.49 12.21
N ARG A 1144 -39.23 -14.89 13.40
CA ARG A 1144 -37.90 -14.57 13.93
C ARG A 1144 -37.21 -15.81 14.50
N GLN A 1145 -35.90 -15.90 14.33
CA GLN A 1145 -35.09 -17.02 14.81
C GLN A 1145 -34.35 -16.66 16.10
N LEU A 1146 -34.28 -17.63 17.02
CA LEU A 1146 -33.55 -17.53 18.29
C LEU A 1146 -32.48 -18.63 18.32
N TYR A 1147 -31.24 -18.23 18.57
CA TYR A 1147 -30.09 -19.13 18.62
C TYR A 1147 -29.41 -19.04 19.99
N SER A 1148 -29.18 -20.19 20.61
CA SER A 1148 -28.45 -20.33 21.86
C SER A 1148 -26.99 -20.66 21.57
N ASN A 1149 -26.07 -19.90 22.13
CA ASN A 1149 -24.63 -20.10 22.06
C ASN A 1149 -24.13 -20.93 23.25
N ASP A 1150 -22.85 -20.82 23.60
CA ASP A 1150 -22.24 -21.44 24.78
C ASP A 1150 -22.81 -20.91 26.11
N LYS A 1151 -22.61 -21.65 27.20
CA LYS A 1151 -23.09 -21.28 28.55
C LYS A 1151 -22.17 -20.39 29.40
N PHE A 1152 -20.95 -20.11 28.95
CA PHE A 1152 -19.92 -19.44 29.73
C PHE A 1152 -20.03 -17.92 29.66
N ASN A 1153 -19.23 -17.23 30.48
CA ASN A 1153 -19.14 -15.77 30.56
C ASN A 1153 -20.44 -15.04 30.96
N TYR A 1154 -21.43 -15.75 31.52
CA TYR A 1154 -22.65 -15.16 32.04
C TYR A 1154 -23.12 -15.87 33.31
N LEU A 1155 -23.42 -15.08 34.35
CA LEU A 1155 -23.98 -15.56 35.62
C LEU A 1155 -25.16 -14.67 36.01
N ALA A 1156 -26.37 -15.23 35.90
CA ALA A 1156 -27.60 -14.56 36.31
C ALA A 1156 -27.67 -14.41 37.84
N ASN A 1157 -28.21 -13.30 38.33
CA ASN A 1157 -28.42 -12.97 39.74
C ASN A 1157 -27.14 -12.94 40.60
N ALA A 1158 -25.98 -12.70 39.97
CA ALA A 1158 -24.69 -12.65 40.67
C ALA A 1158 -24.64 -11.62 41.82
N PHE A 1159 -25.40 -10.52 41.70
CA PHE A 1159 -25.42 -9.41 42.66
C PHE A 1159 -26.78 -9.16 43.32
N ASP A 1160 -27.75 -10.05 43.11
CA ASP A 1160 -29.09 -9.91 43.69
C ASP A 1160 -29.04 -10.09 45.22
N GLY A 1161 -29.60 -9.13 45.97
CA GLY A 1161 -29.63 -9.14 47.44
C GLY A 1161 -28.28 -8.95 48.18
N ASN A 1162 -27.14 -8.89 47.47
CA ASN A 1162 -25.79 -8.84 48.04
C ASN A 1162 -25.10 -7.51 47.70
N GLN A 1163 -25.40 -6.44 48.47
CA GLN A 1163 -24.69 -5.17 48.35
C GLN A 1163 -23.28 -5.29 48.95
N GLY A 1164 -22.30 -5.77 48.17
CA GLY A 1164 -20.88 -5.55 48.45
C GLY A 1164 -19.94 -6.77 48.52
N GLU A 1165 -20.38 -8.00 48.27
CA GLU A 1165 -19.45 -9.15 48.19
C GLU A 1165 -18.89 -9.32 46.77
N GLN A 1166 -17.56 -9.38 46.64
CA GLN A 1166 -16.91 -9.82 45.40
C GLN A 1166 -17.20 -11.31 45.18
N LEU A 1167 -17.58 -11.68 43.95
CA LEU A 1167 -17.70 -13.09 43.57
C LEU A 1167 -16.38 -13.82 43.88
N ASN A 1168 -16.46 -14.98 44.52
CA ASN A 1168 -15.27 -15.77 44.84
C ASN A 1168 -14.53 -16.16 43.55
N ASN A 1169 -13.20 -16.02 43.54
CA ASN A 1169 -12.32 -16.44 42.44
C ASN A 1169 -12.57 -17.87 41.95
N LYS A 1170 -13.00 -18.79 42.83
CA LYS A 1170 -13.36 -20.17 42.43
C LYS A 1170 -14.60 -20.21 41.53
N ILE A 1171 -15.61 -19.38 41.81
CA ILE A 1171 -16.82 -19.25 41.00
C ILE A 1171 -16.48 -18.61 39.65
N LEU A 1172 -15.67 -17.54 39.66
CA LEU A 1172 -15.25 -16.87 38.43
C LEU A 1172 -14.47 -17.81 37.51
N LYS A 1173 -13.55 -18.63 38.04
CA LYS A 1173 -12.82 -19.65 37.25
C LYS A 1173 -13.70 -20.70 36.58
N GLN A 1174 -14.88 -20.97 37.13
CA GLN A 1174 -15.82 -21.94 36.55
C GLN A 1174 -16.63 -21.34 35.38
N ILE A 1175 -16.81 -20.01 35.38
CA ILE A 1175 -17.75 -19.31 34.50
C ILE A 1175 -17.02 -18.54 33.41
N GLU A 1176 -15.92 -17.88 33.74
CA GLU A 1176 -15.08 -17.15 32.80
C GLU A 1176 -14.06 -18.10 32.15
N ILE A 1177 -14.43 -18.60 30.97
CA ILE A 1177 -13.55 -19.34 30.06
C ILE A 1177 -13.18 -18.44 28.89
#